data_AF-A0A0N4ZG33-F1
#
_entry.id   AF-A0A0N4ZG33-F1
#
_cell.length_a   1.000
_cell.length_b   1.000
_cell.length_c   1.000
_cell.angle_alpha   90.00
_cell.angle_beta   90.00
_cell.angle_gamma   90.00
#
_symmetry.space_group_name_H-M   'P 1'
#
loop_
_entity.id
_entity.type
_entity.pdbx_description
1 polymer ?
#
loop_
_entity_poly.entity_id
_entity_poly.type
_entity_poly.pdbx_seq_one_letter_code
_entity_poly.pdbx_strand_id
1 'polypeptide(L)'
;MTSWLKNIQGQIQDFAQDVLNEAVEDNVDADAEVAVLKQKLADAEIKLSSEQVKIAQLEARLIGLSDQANASEDSSENIKAKYKSILSLKEKEIVNLRNENDRLKEELLVMDPNIVEGRNKDEVEDGSVVQDLRKKLQKCKKELVEAKRALNERDNKDNMISKKELEEKIRELKDIHGREIAALMANHEENMDNLKNEYEELLNNQENINMYKEKINELEGKIENLEKEPFRVGDVNDQREEIQRLNEDNSNLREEISSLRIELEDRDKAIQELIDDNEVQQTALEAMKKHVENINKESLNKNKEIVETFEKNLLDKVHENEKLLIEMERAIMDKNLIEEQMEEIKKMHIDELEEMNKNIQDIMLRLEESEKMVRDAKMNYEVNKEMIEKNEYDSLLERYNNVLETLEEAHRVEEEEHVRRDELHSRCDKLNANLLLFQSNAQKQEDENKLLLGKLNELNREFDILRNGLERTKEIHRIDNLKWIEEKEELLNKLEELTTYNLNSNEKEIEVLREKLRLAQEEVENLKCIRLSPTHHSDGDSNNGWRRLGDDHHEIMSVKTGSEVESTGVNDNDTLIGGLNLEIQELKGINSDMQLKIDDLEKIIKEKEEELNKIDKSHGDEIQEINEELMKWKELAEALRVKYEESHKQEEYLTKKLNNLENESYGKANDELTMTISEIEDIRKQLTKLEEEKMKISDNESELKQEVELLKEELEEMRRKNQCNQEDFKNEKEIIEKNLNDSVTKIIELEQFLATKHAESQGYYNKIQELVHEIAVREELLKTKDSTYQNLHAQMCYLEEEKCKYQSELGRLKEHLLVIEEQTTADQIAAEDRETELRKKIQQLERIKMENKDSVVEIQDELNRKVNDLTTEIEMLKEHKSILEAELMAANGELKGANLNLVTLQNALQDLTADQEIDIKKYKDQISSFENEIKKLHLSIEDMNRIKQASDREKIELNEIIINLKKRLEERNQDINDLEMQLQDIHNEREKLSTMSHVSGHSSHADLSNFGVPSTYKIDDSTLRQLFLSYFLADDDKKPEIAILLSSILNYSAEDREKINNHAMVLSNQKRGWIASILLSPNSQSSGTSHHNTSLTEQFVRFLENESKVKKNSIAVSEMSNESKMAQLDMGITTPTTPLQNYPSTSPLTEVLKEKESNC
;
A
#
# COMPACT_ATOMS: atom_id res chain seq x y z
N MET A 1 -3.74 95.99 -64.52
CA MET A 1 -3.24 94.85 -65.34
C MET A 1 -1.82 94.41 -64.97
N THR A 2 -0.86 95.31 -64.76
CA THR A 2 0.53 94.95 -64.39
C THR A 2 0.69 94.20 -63.07
N SER A 3 -0.16 94.46 -62.06
CA SER A 3 -0.14 93.72 -60.79
C SER A 3 -0.66 92.29 -60.91
N TRP A 4 -1.52 92.00 -61.88
CA TRP A 4 -2.08 90.66 -62.08
C TRP A 4 -1.10 89.75 -62.83
N LEU A 5 -0.41 90.29 -63.84
CA LEU A 5 0.66 89.58 -64.54
C LEU A 5 1.85 89.25 -63.63
N LYS A 6 2.23 90.15 -62.71
CA LYS A 6 3.27 89.84 -61.70
C LYS A 6 2.86 88.72 -60.75
N ASN A 7 1.58 88.64 -60.39
CA ASN A 7 1.09 87.59 -59.50
C ASN A 7 1.10 86.22 -60.18
N ILE A 8 0.67 86.15 -61.45
CA ILE A 8 0.74 84.91 -62.24
C ILE A 8 2.19 84.49 -62.47
N GLN A 9 3.10 85.42 -62.72
CA GLN A 9 4.50 85.09 -62.91
C GLN A 9 5.16 84.58 -61.62
N GLY A 10 4.78 85.13 -60.45
CA GLY A 10 5.19 84.59 -59.15
C GLY A 10 4.66 83.18 -58.92
N GLN A 11 3.37 82.93 -59.17
CA GLN A 11 2.76 81.61 -59.01
C GLN A 11 3.35 80.55 -59.96
N ILE A 12 3.70 80.92 -61.19
CA ILE A 12 4.37 80.02 -62.13
C ILE A 12 5.81 79.72 -61.67
N GLN A 13 6.49 80.70 -61.08
CA GLN A 13 7.86 80.52 -60.60
C GLN A 13 7.90 79.67 -59.32
N ASP A 14 6.96 79.87 -58.40
CA ASP A 14 6.81 79.04 -57.20
C ASP A 14 6.43 77.61 -57.59
N PHE A 15 5.51 77.43 -58.55
CA PHE A 15 5.15 76.10 -59.06
C PHE A 15 6.33 75.39 -59.74
N ALA A 16 7.13 76.11 -60.54
CA ALA A 16 8.31 75.52 -61.18
C ALA A 16 9.39 75.13 -60.15
N GLN A 17 9.52 75.88 -59.06
CA GLN A 17 10.46 75.59 -57.99
C GLN A 17 10.01 74.38 -57.15
N ASP A 18 8.70 74.28 -56.87
CA ASP A 18 8.14 73.13 -56.15
C ASP A 18 8.28 71.84 -56.96
N VAL A 19 7.99 71.86 -58.27
CA VAL A 19 8.16 70.69 -59.14
C VAL A 19 9.63 70.26 -59.27
N LEU A 20 10.57 71.22 -59.25
CA LEU A 20 12.01 70.90 -59.29
C LEU A 20 12.53 70.35 -57.96
N ASN A 21 11.99 70.79 -56.83
CA ASN A 21 12.38 70.27 -55.52
C ASN A 21 11.77 68.87 -55.29
N GLU A 22 10.53 68.65 -55.70
CA GLU A 22 9.86 67.34 -55.62
C GLU A 22 10.55 66.28 -56.49
N ALA A 23 11.07 66.67 -57.67
CA ALA A 23 11.85 65.77 -58.52
C ALA A 23 13.27 65.44 -57.99
N VAL A 24 13.76 66.14 -56.96
CA VAL A 24 15.10 65.92 -56.36
C VAL A 24 15.02 65.11 -55.06
N GLU A 25 13.90 65.16 -54.33
CA GLU A 25 13.68 64.39 -53.10
C GLU A 25 13.36 62.90 -53.33
N ASP A 26 12.91 62.51 -54.54
CA ASP A 26 12.62 61.10 -54.89
C ASP A 26 13.85 60.27 -55.28
N ASN A 27 15.05 60.85 -55.23
CA ASN A 27 16.30 60.11 -55.46
C ASN A 27 16.82 59.47 -54.16
N VAL A 28 15.90 58.87 -53.38
CA VAL A 28 16.27 58.00 -52.26
C VAL A 28 16.94 56.77 -52.86
N ASP A 29 18.16 56.52 -52.38
CA ASP A 29 19.08 55.49 -52.87
C ASP A 29 18.34 54.17 -53.13
N ALA A 30 18.08 53.87 -54.41
CA ALA A 30 17.25 52.72 -54.82
C ALA A 30 17.81 51.40 -54.25
N ASP A 31 19.11 51.35 -53.98
CA ASP A 31 19.77 50.22 -53.34
C ASP A 31 19.35 50.03 -51.87
N ALA A 32 19.06 51.11 -51.14
CA ALA A 32 18.56 51.04 -49.77
C ALA A 32 17.10 50.56 -49.72
N GLU A 33 16.26 51.01 -50.66
CA GLU A 33 14.87 50.51 -50.75
C GLU A 33 14.84 49.03 -51.16
N VAL A 34 15.67 48.64 -52.12
CA VAL A 34 15.84 47.22 -52.51
C VAL A 34 16.35 46.38 -51.34
N ALA A 35 17.25 46.89 -50.50
CA ALA A 35 17.72 46.19 -49.31
C ALA A 35 16.59 45.97 -48.27
N VAL A 36 15.77 47.00 -48.02
CA VAL A 36 14.61 46.88 -47.11
C VAL A 36 13.56 45.92 -47.66
N LEU A 37 13.31 45.94 -48.98
CA LEU A 37 12.39 45.01 -49.62
C LEU A 37 12.91 43.56 -49.58
N LYS A 38 14.21 43.35 -49.76
CA LYS A 38 14.84 42.03 -49.58
C LYS A 38 14.74 41.53 -48.15
N GLN A 39 14.93 42.39 -47.15
CA GLN A 39 14.75 42.02 -45.74
C GLN A 39 13.30 41.67 -45.43
N LYS A 40 12.34 42.49 -45.89
CA LYS A 40 10.90 42.19 -45.73
C LYS A 40 10.49 40.89 -46.43
N LEU A 41 11.09 40.60 -47.59
CA LEU A 41 10.88 39.34 -48.30
C LEU A 41 11.42 38.16 -47.48
N ALA A 42 12.64 38.26 -46.96
CA ALA A 42 13.23 37.23 -46.10
C ALA A 42 12.41 36.99 -44.82
N ASP A 43 11.95 38.06 -44.16
CA ASP A 43 11.09 37.96 -42.97
C ASP A 43 9.73 37.32 -43.30
N ALA A 44 9.17 37.61 -44.48
CA ALA A 44 7.94 36.99 -44.95
C ALA A 44 8.13 35.50 -45.30
N GLU A 45 9.26 35.13 -45.89
CA GLU A 45 9.63 33.74 -46.18
C GLU A 45 9.80 32.92 -44.90
N ILE A 46 10.44 33.49 -43.86
CA ILE A 46 10.58 32.84 -42.54
C ILE A 46 9.20 32.63 -41.91
N LYS A 47 8.32 33.64 -41.93
CA LYS A 47 6.96 33.51 -41.41
C LYS A 47 6.15 32.46 -42.18
N LEU A 48 6.24 32.45 -43.51
CA LEU A 48 5.59 31.45 -44.35
C LEU A 48 6.06 30.04 -44.01
N SER A 49 7.37 29.84 -43.82
CA SER A 49 7.92 28.55 -43.41
C SER A 49 7.43 28.12 -42.03
N SER A 50 7.35 29.04 -41.06
CA SER A 50 6.83 28.74 -39.72
C SER A 50 5.33 28.36 -39.73
N GLU A 51 4.52 29.03 -40.55
CA GLU A 51 3.10 28.70 -40.71
C GLU A 51 2.91 27.37 -41.47
N GLN A 52 3.77 27.06 -42.44
CA GLN A 52 3.76 25.75 -43.11
C GLN A 52 4.06 24.60 -42.15
N VAL A 53 5.03 24.78 -41.24
CA VAL A 53 5.33 23.78 -40.19
C VAL A 53 4.14 23.64 -39.24
N LYS A 54 3.50 24.75 -38.85
CA LYS A 54 2.31 24.72 -37.99
C LYS A 54 1.11 24.05 -38.65
N ILE A 55 0.89 24.30 -39.94
CA ILE A 55 -0.14 23.60 -40.73
C ILE A 55 0.15 22.10 -40.75
N ALA A 56 1.39 21.68 -41.04
CA ALA A 56 1.77 20.27 -41.02
C ALA A 56 1.57 19.62 -39.64
N GLN A 57 1.86 20.33 -38.54
CA GLN A 57 1.59 19.86 -37.17
C GLN A 57 0.10 19.72 -36.89
N LEU A 58 -0.72 20.67 -37.35
CA LEU A 58 -2.18 20.61 -37.19
C LEU A 58 -2.79 19.50 -38.05
N GLU A 59 -2.30 19.28 -39.27
CA GLU A 59 -2.70 18.17 -40.13
C GLU A 59 -2.34 16.83 -39.49
N ALA A 60 -1.12 16.67 -38.95
CA ALA A 60 -0.72 15.47 -38.23
C ALA A 60 -1.60 15.23 -36.98
N ARG A 61 -1.94 16.29 -36.24
CA ARG A 61 -2.84 16.20 -35.08
C ARG A 61 -4.27 15.85 -35.50
N LEU A 62 -4.75 16.37 -36.62
CA LEU A 62 -6.08 16.07 -37.16
C LEU A 62 -6.16 14.61 -37.63
N ILE A 63 -5.11 14.11 -38.30
CA ILE A 63 -4.98 12.69 -38.64
C ILE A 63 -4.99 11.82 -37.38
N GLY A 64 -4.18 12.15 -36.37
CA GLY A 64 -4.15 11.40 -35.11
C GLY A 64 -5.50 11.40 -34.35
N LEU A 65 -6.22 12.53 -34.35
CA LEU A 65 -7.57 12.59 -33.77
C LEU A 65 -8.59 11.80 -34.60
N SER A 66 -8.47 11.82 -35.93
CA SER A 66 -9.31 11.02 -36.82
C SER A 66 -9.07 9.52 -36.59
N ASP A 67 -7.82 9.08 -36.48
CA ASP A 67 -7.48 7.69 -36.19
C ASP A 67 -7.98 7.26 -34.80
N GLN A 68 -7.90 8.16 -33.80
CA GLN A 68 -8.46 7.90 -32.47
C GLN A 68 -9.99 7.81 -32.49
N ALA A 69 -10.67 8.65 -33.28
CA ALA A 69 -12.11 8.61 -33.44
C ALA A 69 -12.55 7.30 -34.13
N ASN A 70 -11.85 6.91 -35.20
CA ASN A 70 -12.09 5.65 -35.92
C ASN A 70 -11.86 4.44 -35.01
N ALA A 71 -10.76 4.41 -34.24
CA ALA A 71 -10.49 3.33 -33.28
C ALA A 71 -11.54 3.24 -32.15
N SER A 72 -12.08 4.39 -31.73
CA SER A 72 -13.18 4.44 -30.76
C SER A 72 -14.49 3.94 -31.36
N GLU A 73 -14.76 4.25 -32.63
CA GLU A 73 -15.94 3.76 -33.35
C GLU A 73 -15.86 2.25 -33.55
N ASP A 74 -14.71 1.71 -33.96
CA ASP A 74 -14.45 0.28 -34.10
C ASP A 74 -14.62 -0.47 -32.76
N SER A 75 -14.12 0.12 -31.66
CA SER A 75 -14.34 -0.42 -30.31
C SER A 75 -15.84 -0.45 -29.95
N SER A 76 -16.57 0.61 -30.28
CA SER A 76 -18.02 0.69 -30.09
C SER A 76 -18.78 -0.37 -30.91
N GLU A 77 -18.41 -0.56 -32.18
CA GLU A 77 -18.99 -1.58 -33.04
C GLU A 77 -18.70 -3.00 -32.55
N ASN A 78 -17.46 -3.25 -32.08
CA ASN A 78 -17.08 -4.54 -31.50
C ASN A 78 -17.87 -4.82 -30.20
N ILE A 79 -18.06 -3.80 -29.36
CA ILE A 79 -18.91 -3.88 -28.17
C ILE A 79 -20.37 -4.16 -28.57
N LYS A 80 -20.93 -3.44 -29.56
CA LYS A 80 -22.28 -3.68 -30.08
C LYS A 80 -22.43 -5.10 -30.64
N ALA A 81 -21.44 -5.60 -31.37
CA ALA A 81 -21.43 -6.96 -31.91
C ALA A 81 -21.40 -8.02 -30.79
N LYS A 82 -20.59 -7.80 -29.74
CA LYS A 82 -20.57 -8.66 -28.54
C LYS A 82 -21.91 -8.66 -27.82
N TYR A 83 -22.53 -7.50 -27.61
CA TYR A 83 -23.87 -7.42 -27.01
C TYR A 83 -24.92 -8.10 -27.87
N LYS A 84 -24.89 -7.93 -29.19
CA LYS A 84 -25.80 -8.60 -30.13
C LYS A 84 -25.63 -10.13 -30.09
N SER A 85 -24.40 -10.62 -29.99
CA SER A 85 -24.11 -12.06 -29.83
C SER A 85 -24.61 -12.59 -28.49
N ILE A 86 -24.41 -11.86 -27.40
CA ILE A 86 -24.90 -12.23 -26.06
C ILE A 86 -26.43 -12.25 -26.04
N LEU A 87 -27.08 -11.23 -26.62
CA LEU A 87 -28.54 -11.18 -26.76
C LEU A 87 -29.06 -12.36 -27.57
N SER A 88 -28.46 -12.69 -28.71
CA SER A 88 -28.86 -13.86 -29.50
C SER A 88 -28.69 -15.19 -28.75
N LEU A 89 -27.62 -15.34 -27.96
CA LEU A 89 -27.43 -16.50 -27.09
C LEU A 89 -28.51 -16.58 -25.99
N LYS A 90 -28.85 -15.43 -25.38
CA LYS A 90 -29.89 -15.36 -24.35
C LYS A 90 -31.29 -15.56 -24.91
N GLU A 91 -31.58 -15.10 -26.12
CA GLU A 91 -32.82 -15.41 -26.84
C GLU A 91 -32.96 -16.91 -27.09
N LYS A 92 -31.89 -17.60 -27.52
CA LYS A 92 -31.89 -19.05 -27.67
C LYS A 92 -32.14 -19.77 -26.33
N GLU A 93 -31.53 -19.29 -25.25
CA GLU A 93 -31.75 -19.83 -23.90
C GLU A 93 -33.20 -19.62 -23.43
N ILE A 94 -33.77 -18.43 -23.68
CA ILE A 94 -35.18 -18.13 -23.37
C ILE A 94 -36.12 -19.00 -24.19
N VAL A 95 -35.85 -19.23 -25.48
CA VAL A 95 -36.64 -20.13 -26.33
C VAL A 95 -36.57 -21.56 -25.81
N ASN A 96 -35.39 -22.04 -25.39
CA ASN A 96 -35.24 -23.37 -24.80
C ASN A 96 -36.04 -23.50 -23.50
N LEU A 97 -35.96 -22.50 -22.61
CA LEU A 97 -36.72 -22.48 -21.36
C LEU A 97 -38.23 -22.37 -21.57
N ARG A 98 -38.68 -21.61 -22.58
CA ARG A 98 -40.11 -21.56 -22.96
C ARG A 98 -40.59 -22.92 -23.45
N ASN A 99 -39.84 -23.57 -24.34
CA ASN A 99 -40.18 -24.90 -24.84
C ASN A 99 -40.24 -25.94 -23.71
N GLU A 100 -39.34 -25.85 -22.72
CA GLU A 100 -39.35 -26.74 -21.56
C GLU A 100 -40.52 -26.44 -20.61
N ASN A 101 -40.86 -25.17 -20.41
CA ASN A 101 -42.01 -24.76 -19.61
C ASN A 101 -43.34 -25.16 -20.27
N ASP A 102 -43.43 -25.06 -21.60
CA ASP A 102 -44.61 -25.51 -22.34
C ASP A 102 -44.73 -27.04 -22.34
N ARG A 103 -43.61 -27.77 -22.42
CA ARG A 103 -43.59 -29.22 -22.22
C ARG A 103 -44.05 -29.61 -20.82
N LEU A 104 -43.60 -28.90 -19.77
CA LEU A 104 -44.03 -29.14 -18.39
C LEU A 104 -45.51 -28.77 -18.19
N LYS A 105 -46.01 -27.73 -18.84
CA LYS A 105 -47.45 -27.40 -18.84
C LYS A 105 -48.28 -28.46 -19.54
N GLU A 106 -47.81 -29.02 -20.64
CA GLU A 106 -48.48 -30.12 -21.35
C GLU A 106 -48.50 -31.39 -20.47
N GLU A 107 -47.41 -31.67 -19.76
CA GLU A 107 -47.32 -32.76 -18.78
C GLU A 107 -48.24 -32.53 -17.56
N LEU A 108 -48.41 -31.27 -17.13
CA LEU A 108 -49.33 -30.87 -16.06
C LEU A 108 -50.80 -30.97 -16.50
N LEU A 109 -51.10 -30.64 -17.77
CA LEU A 109 -52.44 -30.74 -18.36
C LEU A 109 -52.91 -32.19 -18.50
N VAL A 110 -51.99 -33.16 -18.59
CA VAL A 110 -52.31 -34.59 -18.57
C VAL A 110 -52.67 -35.07 -17.15
N MET A 111 -52.38 -34.31 -16.09
CA MET A 111 -52.62 -34.69 -14.70
C MET A 111 -53.84 -34.03 -14.02
N ASP A 112 -54.58 -33.15 -14.68
CA ASP A 112 -55.71 -32.43 -14.05
C ASP A 112 -57.06 -32.72 -14.75
N PRO A 113 -57.86 -33.69 -14.27
CA PRO A 113 -59.20 -33.96 -14.77
C PRO A 113 -60.22 -33.15 -13.97
N ASN A 114 -60.33 -31.83 -14.21
CA ASN A 114 -61.59 -31.07 -14.08
C ASN A 114 -61.38 -29.59 -14.37
N ILE A 115 -61.98 -29.08 -15.45
CA ILE A 115 -63.00 -28.01 -15.47
C ILE A 115 -63.33 -27.73 -16.94
N VAL A 116 -64.45 -28.29 -17.40
CA VAL A 116 -65.28 -27.74 -18.47
C VAL A 116 -66.70 -27.74 -17.93
N GLU A 117 -67.22 -26.55 -17.61
CA GLU A 117 -68.64 -26.38 -17.31
C GLU A 117 -69.45 -26.45 -18.60
N GLY A 118 -70.45 -27.35 -18.63
CA GLY A 118 -71.39 -27.37 -19.76
C GLY A 118 -72.40 -28.50 -19.80
N ARG A 119 -73.22 -28.64 -18.75
CA ARG A 119 -74.54 -29.32 -18.73
C ARG A 119 -74.56 -30.85 -18.91
N ASN A 120 -74.82 -31.58 -17.82
CA ASN A 120 -76.10 -32.24 -17.55
C ASN A 120 -75.99 -33.27 -16.41
N LYS A 121 -76.93 -33.14 -15.47
CA LYS A 121 -77.62 -34.14 -14.64
C LYS A 121 -77.02 -35.54 -14.37
N ASP A 122 -77.13 -35.83 -13.08
CA ASP A 122 -77.44 -37.11 -12.42
C ASP A 122 -76.26 -37.99 -11.95
N GLU A 123 -76.27 -38.18 -10.63
CA GLU A 123 -75.78 -39.29 -9.82
C GLU A 123 -74.29 -39.66 -9.85
N VAL A 124 -73.70 -39.69 -8.65
CA VAL A 124 -73.05 -40.85 -8.00
C VAL A 124 -72.01 -40.37 -6.99
N GLU A 125 -72.04 -41.03 -5.83
CA GLU A 125 -71.19 -40.86 -4.66
C GLU A 125 -69.70 -40.90 -4.98
N ASP A 126 -68.95 -39.86 -4.58
CA ASP A 126 -67.53 -40.06 -4.22
C ASP A 126 -67.04 -39.03 -3.19
N GLY A 127 -67.57 -39.15 -1.97
CA GLY A 127 -67.27 -38.31 -0.81
C GLY A 127 -66.14 -38.80 0.09
N SER A 128 -65.30 -39.75 -0.35
CA SER A 128 -64.31 -40.42 0.51
C SER A 128 -62.94 -39.72 0.51
N VAL A 129 -62.42 -39.35 -0.67
CA VAL A 129 -61.03 -38.87 -0.81
C VAL A 129 -60.85 -37.44 -0.28
N VAL A 130 -61.85 -36.59 -0.47
CA VAL A 130 -61.85 -35.19 0.01
C VAL A 130 -61.92 -35.11 1.54
N GLN A 131 -62.60 -36.07 2.18
CA GLN A 131 -62.68 -36.12 3.63
C GLN A 131 -61.37 -36.62 4.25
N ASP A 132 -60.65 -37.50 3.55
CA ASP A 132 -59.35 -38.02 3.97
C ASP A 132 -58.23 -36.98 3.79
N LEU A 133 -58.27 -36.20 2.71
CA LEU A 133 -57.38 -35.05 2.50
C LEU A 133 -57.64 -33.92 3.51
N ARG A 134 -58.90 -33.67 3.89
CA ARG A 134 -59.20 -32.73 4.99
C ARG A 134 -58.65 -33.21 6.33
N LYS A 135 -58.76 -34.50 6.65
CA LYS A 135 -58.17 -35.07 7.88
C LYS A 135 -56.64 -34.99 7.86
N LYS A 136 -55.99 -35.24 6.72
CA LYS A 136 -54.54 -35.10 6.55
C LYS A 136 -54.08 -33.64 6.66
N LEU A 137 -54.82 -32.70 6.07
CA LEU A 137 -54.55 -31.26 6.19
C LEU A 137 -54.71 -30.77 7.65
N GLN A 138 -55.71 -31.28 8.35
CA GLN A 138 -55.96 -30.92 9.76
C GLN A 138 -54.93 -31.57 10.70
N LYS A 139 -54.40 -32.74 10.34
CA LYS A 139 -53.27 -33.39 11.00
C LYS A 139 -51.96 -32.61 10.79
N CYS A 140 -51.64 -32.23 9.56
CA CYS A 140 -50.47 -31.39 9.27
C CYS A 140 -50.55 -30.00 9.92
N LYS A 141 -51.73 -29.39 10.02
CA LYS A 141 -51.89 -28.12 10.76
C LYS A 141 -51.65 -28.29 12.26
N LYS A 142 -52.02 -29.43 12.85
CA LYS A 142 -51.72 -29.74 14.26
C LYS A 142 -50.23 -29.99 14.47
N GLU A 143 -49.61 -30.78 13.60
CA GLU A 143 -48.17 -31.07 13.63
C GLU A 143 -47.33 -29.80 13.40
N LEU A 144 -47.79 -28.86 12.58
CA LEU A 144 -47.10 -27.58 12.37
C LEU A 144 -47.19 -26.67 13.61
N VAL A 145 -48.32 -26.67 14.34
CA VAL A 145 -48.46 -25.92 15.59
C VAL A 145 -47.65 -26.57 16.72
N GLU A 146 -47.57 -27.90 16.77
CA GLU A 146 -46.70 -28.62 17.71
C GLU A 146 -45.21 -28.46 17.36
N ALA A 147 -44.83 -28.47 16.08
CA ALA A 147 -43.46 -28.19 15.64
C ALA A 147 -43.06 -26.73 15.92
N LYS A 148 -43.99 -25.77 15.79
CA LYS A 148 -43.74 -24.37 16.14
C LYS A 148 -43.64 -24.15 17.65
N ARG A 149 -44.37 -24.94 18.45
CA ARG A 149 -44.23 -24.95 19.92
C ARG A 149 -42.92 -25.66 20.36
N ALA A 150 -42.53 -26.74 19.68
CA ALA A 150 -41.29 -27.46 19.92
C ALA A 150 -40.04 -26.65 19.50
N LEU A 151 -40.12 -25.84 18.44
CA LEU A 151 -39.06 -24.90 18.06
C LEU A 151 -38.90 -23.78 19.10
N ASN A 152 -40.01 -23.22 19.59
CA ASN A 152 -39.97 -22.21 20.66
C ASN A 152 -39.50 -22.77 22.02
N GLU A 153 -39.62 -24.08 22.26
CA GLU A 153 -39.08 -24.77 23.43
C GLU A 153 -37.62 -25.23 23.23
N ARG A 154 -37.16 -25.43 21.98
CA ARG A 154 -35.76 -25.77 21.64
C ARG A 154 -34.83 -24.56 21.67
N ASP A 155 -35.31 -23.41 21.22
CA ASP A 155 -34.56 -22.15 21.27
C ASP A 155 -34.29 -21.67 22.71
N ASN A 156 -34.99 -22.25 23.71
CA ASN A 156 -34.78 -21.98 25.13
C ASN A 156 -33.96 -23.04 25.89
N LYS A 157 -33.50 -24.12 25.25
CA LYS A 157 -32.79 -25.22 25.96
C LYS A 157 -31.43 -25.62 25.40
N ASP A 158 -31.12 -25.31 24.15
CA ASP A 158 -29.87 -25.83 23.53
C ASP A 158 -28.78 -24.77 23.26
N ASN A 159 -28.91 -23.52 23.69
CA ASN A 159 -27.85 -22.49 23.50
C ASN A 159 -27.73 -21.46 24.63
N MET A 160 -27.74 -21.91 25.89
CA MET A 160 -27.16 -21.13 26.98
C MET A 160 -26.37 -22.04 27.89
N ILE A 161 -25.07 -22.20 27.60
CA ILE A 161 -24.10 -22.08 28.70
C ILE A 161 -24.38 -20.67 29.23
N SER A 162 -25.13 -20.56 30.31
CA SER A 162 -25.57 -19.25 30.76
C SER A 162 -24.32 -18.41 31.02
N LYS A 163 -24.36 -17.12 30.71
CA LYS A 163 -23.28 -16.18 31.02
C LYS A 163 -22.72 -16.37 32.44
N LYS A 164 -23.58 -16.80 33.38
CA LYS A 164 -23.24 -17.17 34.75
C LYS A 164 -22.32 -18.41 34.87
N GLU A 165 -22.51 -19.46 34.07
CA GLU A 165 -21.61 -20.64 34.06
C GLU A 165 -20.26 -20.34 33.41
N LEU A 166 -20.23 -19.47 32.39
CA LEU A 166 -18.96 -18.98 31.81
C LEU A 166 -18.24 -18.05 32.79
N GLU A 167 -18.96 -17.17 33.47
CA GLU A 167 -18.41 -16.33 34.55
C GLU A 167 -17.93 -17.17 35.75
N GLU A 168 -18.61 -18.29 36.06
CA GLU A 168 -18.22 -19.21 37.13
C GLU A 168 -16.98 -20.04 36.74
N LYS A 169 -16.86 -20.49 35.48
CA LYS A 169 -15.62 -21.11 34.96
C LYS A 169 -14.45 -20.13 34.88
N ILE A 170 -14.69 -18.87 34.50
CA ILE A 170 -13.65 -17.84 34.52
C ILE A 170 -13.22 -17.52 35.96
N ARG A 171 -14.16 -17.52 36.91
CA ARG A 171 -13.86 -17.36 38.34
C ARG A 171 -13.07 -18.54 38.89
N GLU A 172 -13.45 -19.77 38.57
CA GLU A 172 -12.69 -20.96 38.96
C GLU A 172 -11.27 -20.95 38.37
N LEU A 173 -11.09 -20.53 37.11
CA LEU A 173 -9.76 -20.39 36.50
C LEU A 173 -8.93 -19.30 37.18
N LYS A 174 -9.54 -18.17 37.54
CA LYS A 174 -8.87 -17.11 38.32
C LYS A 174 -8.49 -17.59 39.72
N ASP A 175 -9.34 -18.37 40.39
CA ASP A 175 -9.05 -18.95 41.70
C ASP A 175 -8.00 -20.07 41.64
N ILE A 176 -7.90 -20.81 40.53
CA ILE A 176 -6.84 -21.80 40.31
C ILE A 176 -5.51 -21.09 40.07
N HIS A 177 -5.44 -20.13 39.14
CA HIS A 177 -4.21 -19.37 38.90
C HIS A 177 -3.80 -18.52 40.12
N GLY A 178 -4.76 -17.96 40.86
CA GLY A 178 -4.48 -17.24 42.11
C GLY A 178 -3.86 -18.15 43.17
N ARG A 179 -4.33 -19.40 43.29
CA ARG A 179 -3.72 -20.40 44.18
C ARG A 179 -2.36 -20.85 43.69
N GLU A 180 -2.15 -20.95 42.39
CA GLU A 180 -0.87 -21.35 41.79
C GLU A 180 0.20 -20.25 41.95
N ILE A 181 -0.18 -18.98 41.75
CA ILE A 181 0.69 -17.84 42.05
C ILE A 181 0.99 -17.77 43.55
N ALA A 182 0.00 -17.98 44.42
CA ALA A 182 0.22 -18.01 45.87
C ALA A 182 1.14 -19.17 46.29
N ALA A 183 1.02 -20.34 45.66
CA ALA A 183 1.92 -21.48 45.90
C ALA A 183 3.34 -21.20 45.40
N LEU A 184 3.50 -20.55 44.24
CA LEU A 184 4.80 -20.11 43.72
C LEU A 184 5.45 -19.06 44.62
N MET A 185 4.67 -18.09 45.12
CA MET A 185 5.16 -17.10 46.06
C MET A 185 5.57 -17.73 47.40
N ALA A 186 4.77 -18.65 47.93
CA ALA A 186 5.10 -19.37 49.16
C ALA A 186 6.35 -20.25 49.00
N ASN A 187 6.53 -20.90 47.85
CA ASN A 187 7.73 -21.67 47.54
C ASN A 187 8.96 -20.77 47.35
N HIS A 188 8.79 -19.59 46.75
CA HIS A 188 9.88 -18.62 46.66
C HIS A 188 10.26 -18.06 48.04
N GLU A 189 9.28 -17.78 48.90
CA GLU A 189 9.49 -17.34 50.28
C GLU A 189 10.18 -18.42 51.12
N GLU A 190 9.77 -19.69 51.00
CA GLU A 190 10.44 -20.84 51.62
C GLU A 190 11.88 -21.01 51.11
N ASN A 191 12.13 -20.83 49.81
CA ASN A 191 13.49 -20.84 49.27
C ASN A 191 14.34 -19.69 49.81
N MET A 192 13.77 -18.50 49.98
CA MET A 192 14.48 -17.36 50.56
C MET A 192 14.77 -17.56 52.05
N ASP A 193 13.85 -18.17 52.81
CA ASP A 193 14.06 -18.55 54.20
C ASP A 193 15.08 -19.68 54.33
N ASN A 194 15.10 -20.66 53.43
CA ASN A 194 16.11 -21.71 53.39
C ASN A 194 17.49 -21.14 53.08
N LEU A 195 17.60 -20.22 52.12
CA LEU A 195 18.86 -19.54 51.81
C LEU A 195 19.35 -18.71 53.01
N LYS A 196 18.43 -18.02 53.69
CA LYS A 196 18.73 -17.27 54.91
C LYS A 196 19.19 -18.18 56.04
N ASN A 197 18.54 -19.34 56.22
CA ASN A 197 18.93 -20.33 57.21
C ASN A 197 20.29 -20.93 56.89
N GLU A 198 20.62 -21.22 55.62
CA GLU A 198 21.97 -21.65 55.20
C GLU A 198 23.03 -20.59 55.50
N TYR A 199 22.74 -19.31 55.27
CA TYR A 199 23.66 -18.22 55.64
C TYR A 199 23.81 -18.04 57.15
N GLU A 200 22.74 -18.22 57.93
CA GLU A 200 22.79 -18.21 59.39
C GLU A 200 23.53 -19.44 59.95
N GLU A 201 23.42 -20.61 59.31
CA GLU A 201 24.13 -21.84 59.68
C GLU A 201 25.63 -21.75 59.33
N LEU A 202 25.98 -21.10 58.20
CA LEU A 202 27.36 -20.74 57.85
C LEU A 202 27.96 -19.72 58.83
N LEU A 203 27.18 -18.75 59.32
CA LEU A 203 27.63 -17.80 60.35
C LEU A 203 27.73 -18.45 61.75
N ASN A 204 26.87 -19.43 62.07
CA ASN A 204 26.89 -20.12 63.36
C ASN A 204 27.95 -21.24 63.45
N ASN A 205 28.63 -21.59 62.35
CA ASN A 205 29.80 -22.48 62.33
C ASN A 205 31.08 -21.83 62.91
N GLN A 206 30.93 -21.16 64.06
CA GLN A 206 31.98 -20.55 64.88
C GLN A 206 32.91 -21.60 65.54
N GLU A 207 32.62 -22.91 65.39
CA GLU A 207 33.47 -24.00 65.91
C GLU A 207 34.83 -24.08 65.21
N ASN A 208 34.91 -23.72 63.91
CA ASN A 208 36.19 -23.73 63.20
C ASN A 208 37.15 -22.63 63.66
N ILE A 209 36.64 -21.49 64.15
CA ILE A 209 37.47 -20.38 64.66
C ILE A 209 38.03 -20.71 66.05
N ASN A 210 37.30 -21.45 66.88
CA ASN A 210 37.77 -21.88 68.21
C ASN A 210 38.89 -22.93 68.14
N MET A 211 38.85 -23.83 67.15
CA MET A 211 39.88 -24.85 66.94
C MET A 211 41.25 -24.24 66.57
N TYR A 212 41.29 -23.14 65.80
CA TYR A 212 42.54 -22.44 65.51
C TYR A 212 43.09 -21.64 66.69
N LYS A 213 42.21 -21.14 67.58
CA LYS A 213 42.63 -20.48 68.84
C LYS A 213 43.24 -21.44 69.84
N GLU A 214 42.71 -22.65 69.98
CA GLU A 214 43.30 -23.68 70.87
C GLU A 214 44.69 -24.13 70.40
N LYS A 215 44.89 -24.23 69.08
CA LYS A 215 46.19 -24.64 68.49
C LYS A 215 47.26 -23.57 68.64
N ILE A 216 46.88 -22.29 68.63
CA ILE A 216 47.76 -21.16 68.93
C ILE A 216 48.15 -21.17 70.42
N ASN A 217 47.20 -21.37 71.32
CA ASN A 217 47.47 -21.46 72.77
C ASN A 217 48.36 -22.67 73.13
N GLU A 218 48.24 -23.80 72.42
CA GLU A 218 49.08 -24.99 72.65
C GLU A 218 50.54 -24.77 72.19
N LEU A 219 50.76 -23.95 71.16
CA LEU A 219 52.10 -23.59 70.68
C LEU A 219 52.76 -22.55 71.59
N GLU A 220 52.00 -21.59 72.10
CA GLU A 220 52.49 -20.60 73.07
C GLU A 220 52.91 -21.25 74.40
N GLY A 221 52.17 -22.25 74.88
CA GLY A 221 52.54 -23.02 76.09
C GLY A 221 53.77 -23.93 75.92
N LYS A 222 54.14 -24.31 74.69
CA LYS A 222 55.37 -25.07 74.41
C LYS A 222 56.60 -24.16 74.37
N ILE A 223 56.43 -22.91 73.96
CA ILE A 223 57.51 -21.90 73.94
C ILE A 223 57.83 -21.44 75.38
N GLU A 224 56.82 -21.24 76.24
CA GLU A 224 57.04 -20.81 77.63
C GLU A 224 57.74 -21.87 78.52
N ASN A 225 57.59 -23.16 78.17
CA ASN A 225 58.25 -24.26 78.88
C ASN A 225 59.72 -24.47 78.48
N LEU A 226 60.16 -23.95 77.33
CA LEU A 226 61.56 -24.04 76.89
C LEU A 226 62.45 -22.93 77.48
N GLU A 227 61.86 -21.86 78.01
CA GLU A 227 62.59 -20.72 78.58
C GLU A 227 62.93 -20.87 80.09
N LYS A 228 62.53 -21.96 80.76
CA LYS A 228 62.65 -22.12 82.23
C LYS A 228 63.60 -23.23 82.73
N GLU A 229 64.58 -23.68 81.94
CA GLU A 229 65.61 -24.64 82.38
C GLU A 229 66.94 -23.93 82.72
N PRO A 230 67.39 -23.88 84.00
CA PRO A 230 68.67 -23.32 84.38
C PRO A 230 69.80 -24.37 84.31
N PHE A 231 70.74 -24.14 83.39
CA PHE A 231 71.98 -24.92 83.25
C PHE A 231 72.85 -24.82 84.52
N ARG A 232 73.12 -25.96 85.18
CA ARG A 232 74.12 -26.09 86.25
C ARG A 232 75.40 -26.75 85.73
N VAL A 233 76.53 -26.07 85.93
CA VAL A 233 77.89 -26.52 85.59
C VAL A 233 78.53 -27.30 86.74
N GLY A 234 79.15 -28.43 86.40
CA GLY A 234 80.08 -29.23 87.20
C GLY A 234 80.12 -30.64 86.57
N ASP A 235 81.23 -31.25 86.17
CA ASP A 235 82.57 -31.29 86.75
C ASP A 235 83.61 -31.69 85.67
N VAL A 236 84.87 -31.36 85.90
CA VAL A 236 85.97 -31.36 84.92
C VAL A 236 86.64 -32.74 84.81
N ASN A 237 86.43 -33.47 83.71
CA ASN A 237 87.50 -34.23 83.00
C ASN A 237 87.11 -34.98 81.71
N ASP A 238 85.85 -34.98 81.26
CA ASP A 238 85.42 -35.65 80.00
C ASP A 238 85.37 -34.71 78.77
N GLN A 239 85.96 -33.53 78.89
CA GLN A 239 85.78 -32.43 77.93
C GLN A 239 86.45 -32.61 76.56
N ARG A 240 87.16 -33.71 76.26
CA ARG A 240 87.80 -33.86 74.95
C ARG A 240 86.96 -34.66 73.95
N GLU A 241 86.25 -35.69 74.40
CA GLU A 241 85.34 -36.45 73.53
C GLU A 241 84.01 -35.74 73.34
N GLU A 242 83.53 -35.01 74.36
CA GLU A 242 82.29 -34.23 74.26
C GLU A 242 82.46 -32.99 73.38
N ILE A 243 83.62 -32.32 73.42
CA ILE A 243 83.93 -31.24 72.46
C ILE A 243 84.03 -31.79 71.03
N GLN A 244 84.47 -33.05 70.85
CA GLN A 244 84.57 -33.64 69.52
C GLN A 244 83.18 -34.00 68.96
N ARG A 245 82.28 -34.56 69.79
CA ARG A 245 80.87 -34.78 69.42
C ARG A 245 80.12 -33.48 69.19
N LEU A 246 80.30 -32.48 70.07
CA LEU A 246 79.71 -31.15 69.87
C LEU A 246 80.25 -30.44 68.63
N ASN A 247 81.49 -30.72 68.20
CA ASN A 247 82.02 -30.20 66.93
C ASN A 247 81.43 -30.93 65.72
N GLU A 248 81.19 -32.24 65.83
CA GLU A 248 80.50 -33.03 64.80
C GLU A 248 79.02 -32.60 64.68
N ASP A 249 78.33 -32.44 65.80
CA ASP A 249 76.95 -31.93 65.84
C ASP A 249 76.88 -30.48 65.32
N ASN A 250 77.85 -29.62 65.65
CA ASN A 250 77.94 -28.28 65.05
C ASN A 250 78.24 -28.31 63.55
N SER A 251 78.96 -29.33 63.05
CA SER A 251 79.20 -29.49 61.62
C SER A 251 77.91 -29.93 60.91
N ASN A 252 77.20 -30.91 61.46
CA ASN A 252 75.93 -31.40 60.94
C ASN A 252 74.85 -30.31 60.96
N LEU A 253 74.75 -29.55 62.06
CA LEU A 253 73.84 -28.40 62.16
C LEU A 253 74.20 -27.29 61.17
N ARG A 254 75.49 -27.07 60.86
CA ARG A 254 75.88 -26.11 59.81
C ARG A 254 75.49 -26.59 58.42
N GLU A 255 75.60 -27.88 58.13
CA GLU A 255 75.13 -28.47 56.87
C GLU A 255 73.61 -28.39 56.74
N GLU A 256 72.87 -28.68 57.83
CA GLU A 256 71.40 -28.58 57.87
C GLU A 256 70.92 -27.12 57.76
N ILE A 257 71.61 -26.17 58.40
CA ILE A 257 71.33 -24.74 58.21
C ILE A 257 71.65 -24.32 56.77
N SER A 258 72.67 -24.90 56.14
CA SER A 258 72.99 -24.62 54.73
C SER A 258 71.95 -25.19 53.78
N SER A 259 71.43 -26.40 54.02
CA SER A 259 70.37 -26.99 53.20
C SER A 259 69.06 -26.23 53.37
N LEU A 260 68.69 -25.87 54.60
CA LEU A 260 67.51 -25.04 54.88
C LEU A 260 67.62 -23.66 54.26
N ARG A 261 68.81 -23.05 54.21
CA ARG A 261 69.03 -21.78 53.50
C ARG A 261 68.79 -21.91 52.00
N ILE A 262 69.28 -22.97 51.37
CA ILE A 262 69.05 -23.23 49.94
C ILE A 262 67.56 -23.45 49.68
N GLU A 263 66.88 -24.23 50.52
CA GLU A 263 65.43 -24.46 50.38
C GLU A 263 64.63 -23.17 50.57
N LEU A 264 65.06 -22.28 51.48
CA LEU A 264 64.42 -20.98 51.68
C LEU A 264 64.62 -20.07 50.45
N GLU A 265 65.82 -20.07 49.86
CA GLU A 265 66.17 -19.31 48.66
C GLU A 265 65.39 -19.82 47.43
N ASP A 266 65.20 -21.12 47.30
CA ASP A 266 64.36 -21.74 46.27
C ASP A 266 62.87 -21.39 46.46
N ARG A 267 62.37 -21.35 47.71
CA ARG A 267 61.00 -20.93 48.01
C ARG A 267 60.78 -19.44 47.77
N ASP A 268 61.73 -18.59 48.13
CA ASP A 268 61.68 -17.15 47.84
C ASP A 268 61.66 -16.90 46.33
N LYS A 269 62.42 -17.69 45.56
CA LYS A 269 62.37 -17.65 44.09
C LYS A 269 61.01 -18.08 43.54
N ALA A 270 60.41 -19.15 44.07
CA ALA A 270 59.06 -19.58 43.68
C ALA A 270 57.99 -18.54 44.05
N ILE A 271 58.12 -17.86 45.19
CA ILE A 271 57.24 -16.76 45.58
C ILE A 271 57.39 -15.59 44.60
N GLN A 272 58.62 -15.26 44.19
CA GLN A 272 58.85 -14.20 43.20
C GLN A 272 58.23 -14.54 41.84
N GLU A 273 58.38 -15.77 41.37
CA GLU A 273 57.73 -16.23 40.13
C GLU A 273 56.20 -16.13 40.21
N LEU A 274 55.60 -16.47 41.37
CA LEU A 274 54.16 -16.32 41.59
C LEU A 274 53.71 -14.85 41.65
N ILE A 275 54.54 -13.94 42.19
CA ILE A 275 54.27 -12.50 42.19
C ILE A 275 54.28 -11.97 40.76
N ASP A 276 55.28 -12.34 39.97
CA ASP A 276 55.41 -11.94 38.56
C ASP A 276 54.22 -12.48 37.74
N ASP A 277 53.81 -13.73 37.95
CA ASP A 277 52.61 -14.31 37.31
C ASP A 277 51.32 -13.57 37.71
N ASN A 278 51.20 -13.15 38.97
CA ASN A 278 50.03 -12.41 39.45
C ASN A 278 49.99 -10.98 38.84
N GLU A 279 51.12 -10.31 38.68
CA GLU A 279 51.20 -9.02 37.96
C GLU A 279 50.77 -9.16 36.49
N VAL A 280 51.17 -10.24 35.82
CA VAL A 280 50.75 -10.54 34.45
C VAL A 280 49.24 -10.80 34.39
N GLN A 281 48.68 -11.57 35.33
CA GLN A 281 47.24 -11.80 35.42
C GLN A 281 46.46 -10.52 35.68
N GLN A 282 46.97 -9.64 36.54
CA GLN A 282 46.33 -8.36 36.85
C GLN A 282 46.34 -7.42 35.63
N THR A 283 47.45 -7.37 34.90
CA THR A 283 47.56 -6.62 33.64
C THR A 283 46.59 -7.16 32.58
N ALA A 284 46.46 -8.48 32.46
CA ALA A 284 45.51 -9.11 31.53
C ALA A 284 44.05 -8.82 31.92
N LEU A 285 43.73 -8.85 33.21
CA LEU A 285 42.41 -8.51 33.73
C LEU A 285 42.04 -7.05 33.42
N GLU A 286 43.00 -6.13 33.57
CA GLU A 286 42.80 -4.71 33.30
C GLU A 286 42.61 -4.43 31.80
N ALA A 287 43.34 -5.14 30.94
CA ALA A 287 43.14 -5.13 29.49
C ALA A 287 41.76 -5.68 29.09
N MET A 288 41.30 -6.77 29.73
CA MET A 288 39.96 -7.32 29.50
C MET A 288 38.86 -6.37 29.97
N LYS A 289 39.02 -5.74 31.15
CA LYS A 289 38.08 -4.70 31.63
C LYS A 289 37.95 -3.57 30.63
N LYS A 290 39.08 -3.03 30.14
CA LYS A 290 39.08 -1.96 29.14
C LYS A 290 38.44 -2.39 27.81
N HIS A 291 38.65 -3.65 27.40
CA HIS A 291 38.01 -4.18 26.19
C HIS A 291 36.49 -4.31 26.35
N VAL A 292 36.01 -4.82 27.49
CA VAL A 292 34.57 -4.89 27.82
C VAL A 292 33.96 -3.49 27.88
N GLU A 293 34.66 -2.51 28.47
CA GLU A 293 34.22 -1.12 28.53
C GLU A 293 34.08 -0.50 27.13
N ASN A 294 35.02 -0.78 26.23
CA ASN A 294 34.94 -0.37 24.83
C ASN A 294 33.79 -1.05 24.09
N ILE A 295 33.59 -2.36 24.25
CA ILE A 295 32.46 -3.08 23.65
C ILE A 295 31.13 -2.51 24.15
N ASN A 296 31.03 -2.23 25.45
CA ASN A 296 29.81 -1.68 26.04
C ASN A 296 29.54 -0.26 25.51
N LYS A 297 30.58 0.57 25.38
CA LYS A 297 30.47 1.91 24.78
C LYS A 297 30.07 1.85 23.30
N GLU A 298 30.62 0.92 22.53
CA GLU A 298 30.25 0.73 21.12
C GLU A 298 28.81 0.22 20.98
N SER A 299 28.38 -0.71 21.83
CA SER A 299 27.00 -1.19 21.88
C SER A 299 26.03 -0.09 22.29
N LEU A 300 26.39 0.75 23.27
CA LEU A 300 25.58 1.90 23.69
C LEU A 300 25.42 2.91 22.54
N ASN A 301 26.49 3.21 21.80
CA ASN A 301 26.45 4.11 20.65
C ASN A 301 25.57 3.54 19.52
N LYS A 302 25.69 2.26 19.19
CA LYS A 302 24.84 1.60 18.19
C LYS A 302 23.37 1.61 18.62
N ASN A 303 23.08 1.35 19.89
CA ASN A 303 21.71 1.43 20.40
C ASN A 303 21.17 2.86 20.32
N LYS A 304 22.00 3.87 20.60
CA LYS A 304 21.62 5.28 20.47
C LYS A 304 21.29 5.63 19.01
N GLU A 305 22.10 5.20 18.05
CA GLU A 305 21.87 5.40 16.62
C GLU A 305 20.59 4.69 16.14
N ILE A 306 20.32 3.48 16.63
CA ILE A 306 19.07 2.75 16.35
C ILE A 306 17.87 3.51 16.93
N VAL A 307 17.97 4.05 18.14
CA VAL A 307 16.89 4.85 18.74
C VAL A 307 16.65 6.13 17.95
N GLU A 308 17.70 6.89 17.62
CA GLU A 308 17.60 8.12 16.82
C GLU A 308 16.99 7.87 15.43
N THR A 309 17.36 6.77 14.77
CA THR A 309 16.76 6.38 13.47
C THR A 309 15.31 5.93 13.61
N PHE A 310 14.94 5.22 14.68
CA PHE A 310 13.54 4.88 14.95
C PHE A 310 12.70 6.11 15.27
N GLU A 311 13.19 7.02 16.11
CA GLU A 311 12.51 8.28 16.45
C GLU A 311 12.30 9.14 15.20
N LYS A 312 13.31 9.25 14.34
CA LYS A 312 13.19 9.96 13.05
C LYS A 312 12.13 9.31 12.15
N ASN A 313 12.15 7.99 11.99
CA ASN A 313 11.13 7.27 11.20
C ASN A 313 9.72 7.44 11.78
N LEU A 314 9.59 7.46 13.11
CA LEU A 314 8.30 7.68 13.77
C LEU A 314 7.80 9.10 13.51
N LEU A 315 8.69 10.09 13.59
CA LEU A 315 8.38 11.49 13.33
C LEU A 315 7.96 11.71 11.87
N ASP A 316 8.66 11.10 10.91
CA ASP A 316 8.31 11.15 9.48
C ASP A 316 6.92 10.53 9.23
N LYS A 317 6.62 9.41 9.90
CA LYS A 317 5.29 8.77 9.83
C LYS A 317 4.18 9.60 10.47
N VAL A 318 4.47 10.32 11.55
CA VAL A 318 3.53 11.27 12.16
C VAL A 318 3.23 12.42 11.18
N HIS A 319 4.25 13.00 10.54
CA HIS A 319 4.05 14.05 9.52
C HIS A 319 3.26 13.55 8.31
N GLU A 320 3.51 12.31 7.85
CA GLU A 320 2.75 11.70 6.76
C GLU A 320 1.27 11.53 7.14
N ASN A 321 0.99 11.08 8.36
CA ASN A 321 -0.38 10.96 8.88
C ASN A 321 -1.07 12.32 9.03
N GLU A 322 -0.36 13.35 9.47
CA GLU A 322 -0.89 14.71 9.57
C GLU A 322 -1.22 15.28 8.18
N LYS A 323 -0.38 15.02 7.18
CA LYS A 323 -0.66 15.39 5.79
C LYS A 323 -1.91 14.68 5.25
N LEU A 324 -2.05 13.37 5.52
CA LEU A 324 -3.25 12.60 5.13
C LEU A 324 -4.50 13.09 5.85
N LEU A 325 -4.40 13.53 7.11
CA LEU A 325 -5.51 14.10 7.86
C LEU A 325 -6.00 15.41 7.23
N ILE A 326 -5.08 16.31 6.87
CA ILE A 326 -5.40 17.58 6.18
C ILE A 326 -6.04 17.32 4.81
N GLU A 327 -5.55 16.32 4.07
CA GLU A 327 -6.12 15.93 2.77
C GLU A 327 -7.52 15.33 2.92
N MET A 328 -7.75 14.51 3.96
CA MET A 328 -9.08 13.98 4.29
C MET A 328 -10.05 15.09 4.69
N GLU A 329 -9.62 16.06 5.50
CA GLU A 329 -10.43 17.23 5.88
C GLU A 329 -10.81 18.07 4.65
N ARG A 330 -9.87 18.29 3.72
CA ARG A 330 -10.15 18.98 2.45
C ARG A 330 -11.17 18.21 1.60
N ALA A 331 -11.01 16.90 1.46
CA ALA A 331 -11.96 16.06 0.72
C ALA A 331 -13.37 16.07 1.35
N ILE A 332 -13.47 16.16 2.68
CA ILE A 332 -14.76 16.32 3.38
C ILE A 332 -15.37 17.70 3.07
N MET A 333 -14.57 18.77 3.06
CA MET A 333 -15.06 20.10 2.68
C MET A 333 -15.56 20.13 1.23
N ASP A 334 -14.82 19.55 0.29
CA ASP A 334 -15.21 19.48 -1.12
C ASP A 334 -16.48 18.65 -1.31
N LYS A 335 -16.61 17.53 -0.60
CA LYS A 335 -17.83 16.72 -0.58
C LYS A 335 -19.04 17.53 -0.10
N ASN A 336 -18.90 18.27 1.00
CA ASN A 336 -19.98 19.09 1.55
C ASN A 336 -20.39 20.21 0.57
N LEU A 337 -19.43 20.82 -0.13
CA LEU A 337 -19.69 21.83 -1.16
C LEU A 337 -20.46 21.24 -2.35
N ILE A 338 -20.08 20.04 -2.80
CA ILE A 338 -20.79 19.33 -3.88
C ILE A 338 -22.20 18.93 -3.44
N GLU A 339 -22.38 18.48 -2.19
CA GLU A 339 -23.70 18.17 -1.63
C GLU A 339 -24.60 19.42 -1.58
N GLU A 340 -24.05 20.57 -1.18
CA GLU A 340 -24.78 21.85 -1.18
C GLU A 340 -25.19 22.27 -2.60
N GLN A 341 -24.28 22.18 -3.58
CA GLN A 341 -24.58 22.45 -4.99
C GLN A 341 -25.63 21.50 -5.56
N MET A 342 -25.56 20.21 -5.23
CA MET A 342 -26.57 19.23 -5.64
C MET A 342 -27.95 19.55 -5.06
N GLU A 343 -28.01 20.01 -3.81
CA GLU A 343 -29.28 20.35 -3.18
C GLU A 343 -29.88 21.65 -3.74
N GLU A 344 -29.03 22.60 -4.12
CA GLU A 344 -29.44 23.79 -4.87
C GLU A 344 -29.99 23.43 -6.26
N ILE A 345 -29.32 22.54 -7.00
CA ILE A 345 -29.81 22.04 -8.30
C ILE A 345 -31.14 21.29 -8.15
N LYS A 346 -31.27 20.42 -7.14
CA LYS A 346 -32.55 19.74 -6.87
C LYS A 346 -33.66 20.72 -6.56
N LYS A 347 -33.37 21.77 -5.78
CA LYS A 347 -34.34 22.82 -5.48
C LYS A 347 -34.77 23.55 -6.76
N MET A 348 -33.82 23.93 -7.63
CA MET A 348 -34.15 24.55 -8.92
C MET A 348 -35.04 23.65 -9.78
N HIS A 349 -34.72 22.35 -9.89
CA HIS A 349 -35.57 21.41 -10.64
C HIS A 349 -36.97 21.22 -10.02
N ILE A 350 -37.08 21.25 -8.69
CA ILE A 350 -38.38 21.21 -8.00
C ILE A 350 -39.19 22.46 -8.35
N ASP A 351 -38.58 23.64 -8.27
CA ASP A 351 -39.22 24.91 -8.60
C ASP A 351 -39.68 24.94 -10.08
N GLU A 352 -38.85 24.45 -11.01
CA GLU A 352 -39.19 24.31 -12.43
C GLU A 352 -40.34 23.32 -12.67
N LEU A 353 -40.35 22.18 -11.97
CA LEU A 353 -41.45 21.22 -12.04
C LEU A 353 -42.74 21.80 -11.46
N GLU A 354 -42.68 22.55 -10.37
CA GLU A 354 -43.84 23.25 -9.80
C GLU A 354 -44.39 24.30 -10.77
N GLU A 355 -43.51 25.07 -11.43
CA GLU A 355 -43.91 26.04 -12.47
C GLU A 355 -44.55 25.34 -13.68
N MET A 356 -43.95 24.26 -14.17
CA MET A 356 -44.49 23.47 -15.27
C MET A 356 -45.85 22.87 -14.91
N ASN A 357 -46.01 22.35 -13.69
CA ASN A 357 -47.27 21.78 -13.21
C ASN A 357 -48.35 22.86 -13.09
N LYS A 358 -47.99 24.07 -12.64
CA LYS A 358 -48.88 25.24 -12.63
C LYS A 358 -49.32 25.64 -14.05
N ASN A 359 -48.40 25.62 -15.01
CA ASN A 359 -48.71 25.89 -16.42
C ASN A 359 -49.64 24.83 -17.02
N ILE A 360 -49.42 23.55 -16.71
CA ILE A 360 -50.32 22.46 -17.11
C ILE A 360 -51.72 22.66 -16.52
N GLN A 361 -51.83 23.04 -15.24
CA GLN A 361 -53.12 23.32 -14.61
C GLN A 361 -53.84 24.51 -15.28
N ASP A 362 -53.13 25.59 -15.64
CA ASP A 362 -53.72 26.73 -16.35
C ASP A 362 -54.22 26.31 -17.75
N ILE A 363 -53.45 25.49 -18.47
CA ILE A 363 -53.86 24.94 -19.77
C ILE A 363 -55.10 24.04 -19.61
N MET A 364 -55.15 23.20 -18.59
CA MET A 364 -56.32 22.36 -18.31
C MET A 364 -57.56 23.20 -18.00
N LEU A 365 -57.44 24.27 -17.21
CA LEU A 365 -58.55 25.18 -16.93
C LEU A 365 -59.06 25.88 -18.20
N ARG A 366 -58.15 26.35 -19.06
CA ARG A 366 -58.52 26.96 -20.35
C ARG A 366 -59.18 25.95 -21.29
N LEU A 367 -58.73 24.70 -21.29
CA LEU A 367 -59.33 23.64 -22.08
C LEU A 367 -60.76 23.33 -21.59
N GLU A 368 -60.96 23.24 -20.27
CA GLU A 368 -62.28 23.04 -19.67
C GLU A 368 -63.24 24.20 -20.00
N GLU A 369 -62.75 25.44 -19.96
CA GLU A 369 -63.53 26.62 -20.37
C GLU A 369 -63.88 26.58 -21.86
N SER A 370 -62.94 26.20 -22.74
CA SER A 370 -63.18 26.01 -24.16
C SER A 370 -64.19 24.88 -24.44
N GLU A 371 -64.07 23.75 -23.76
CA GLU A 371 -65.02 22.63 -23.87
C GLU A 371 -66.42 23.03 -23.40
N LYS A 372 -66.51 23.87 -22.37
CA LYS A 372 -67.77 24.44 -21.91
C LYS A 372 -68.35 25.37 -22.98
N MET A 373 -67.55 26.26 -23.56
CA MET A 373 -68.01 27.12 -24.67
C MET A 373 -68.49 26.31 -25.87
N VAL A 374 -67.81 25.22 -26.23
CA VAL A 374 -68.23 24.32 -27.31
C VAL A 374 -69.53 23.59 -26.94
N ARG A 375 -69.67 23.10 -25.70
CA ARG A 375 -70.93 22.49 -25.23
C ARG A 375 -72.08 23.48 -25.24
N ASP A 376 -71.88 24.70 -24.78
CA ASP A 376 -72.89 25.76 -24.76
C ASP A 376 -73.26 26.18 -26.19
N ALA A 377 -72.27 26.30 -27.09
CA ALA A 377 -72.50 26.57 -28.51
C ALA A 377 -73.26 25.42 -29.20
N LYS A 378 -72.93 24.17 -28.86
CA LYS A 378 -73.60 22.99 -29.38
C LYS A 378 -75.05 22.91 -28.89
N MET A 379 -75.30 23.12 -27.60
CA MET A 379 -76.65 23.19 -27.04
C MET A 379 -77.46 24.33 -27.66
N ASN A 380 -76.86 25.52 -27.82
CA ASN A 380 -77.51 26.63 -28.51
C ASN A 380 -77.79 26.32 -29.99
N TYR A 381 -76.90 25.59 -30.66
CA TYR A 381 -77.11 25.13 -32.03
C TYR A 381 -78.22 24.08 -32.12
N GLU A 382 -78.28 23.11 -31.21
CA GLU A 382 -79.33 22.09 -31.14
C GLU A 382 -80.70 22.72 -30.79
N VAL A 383 -80.75 23.65 -29.84
CA VAL A 383 -81.97 24.41 -29.51
C VAL A 383 -82.40 25.31 -30.67
N ASN A 384 -81.47 26.01 -31.32
CA ASN A 384 -81.80 26.79 -32.52
C ASN A 384 -82.18 25.90 -33.70
N LYS A 385 -81.59 24.72 -33.84
CA LYS A 385 -81.94 23.76 -34.88
C LYS A 385 -83.35 23.21 -34.67
N GLU A 386 -83.71 22.81 -33.46
CA GLU A 386 -85.09 22.42 -33.14
C GLU A 386 -86.07 23.58 -33.28
N MET A 387 -85.68 24.81 -32.92
CA MET A 387 -86.52 26.00 -33.11
C MET A 387 -86.66 26.40 -34.58
N ILE A 388 -85.61 26.25 -35.39
CA ILE A 388 -85.63 26.49 -36.83
C ILE A 388 -86.41 25.38 -37.52
N GLU A 389 -86.19 24.10 -37.20
CA GLU A 389 -86.95 22.97 -37.76
C GLU A 389 -88.43 23.04 -37.37
N LYS A 390 -88.76 23.48 -36.14
CA LYS A 390 -90.13 23.74 -35.70
C LYS A 390 -90.75 24.97 -36.37
N ASN A 391 -90.01 26.08 -36.50
CA ASN A 391 -90.48 27.26 -37.23
C ASN A 391 -90.61 26.99 -38.73
N GLU A 392 -89.76 26.13 -39.30
CA GLU A 392 -89.85 25.67 -40.69
C GLU A 392 -91.02 24.71 -40.85
N TYR A 393 -91.30 23.81 -39.89
CA TYR A 393 -92.49 22.97 -39.90
C TYR A 393 -93.78 23.79 -39.75
N ASP A 394 -93.81 24.75 -38.82
CA ASP A 394 -94.95 25.65 -38.61
C ASP A 394 -95.13 26.60 -39.80
N SER A 395 -94.04 27.11 -40.40
CA SER A 395 -94.08 27.88 -41.65
C SER A 395 -94.47 27.03 -42.86
N LEU A 396 -94.12 25.74 -42.89
CA LEU A 396 -94.50 24.83 -43.96
C LEU A 396 -95.97 24.41 -43.81
N LEU A 397 -96.47 24.28 -42.56
CA LEU A 397 -97.88 24.05 -42.25
C LEU A 397 -98.72 25.29 -42.58
N GLU A 398 -98.21 26.48 -42.28
CA GLU A 398 -98.81 27.77 -42.64
C GLU A 398 -98.76 28.02 -44.15
N ARG A 399 -97.67 27.66 -44.85
CA ARG A 399 -97.61 27.67 -46.32
C ARG A 399 -98.50 26.60 -46.93
N TYR A 400 -98.65 25.43 -46.34
CA TYR A 400 -99.54 24.38 -46.85
C TYR A 400 -101.02 24.77 -46.66
N ASN A 401 -101.36 25.39 -45.53
CA ASN A 401 -102.69 25.96 -45.29
C ASN A 401 -102.95 27.18 -46.20
N ASN A 402 -101.97 28.06 -46.39
CA ASN A 402 -102.05 29.17 -47.35
C ASN A 402 -102.08 28.69 -48.81
N VAL A 403 -101.44 27.56 -49.17
CA VAL A 403 -101.50 26.96 -50.52
C VAL A 403 -102.85 26.30 -50.77
N LEU A 404 -103.50 25.76 -49.73
CA LEU A 404 -104.90 25.34 -49.81
C LEU A 404 -105.87 26.53 -49.99
N GLU A 405 -105.56 27.68 -49.38
CA GLU A 405 -106.36 28.91 -49.49
C GLU A 405 -106.05 29.71 -50.78
N THR A 406 -104.83 29.59 -51.34
CA THR A 406 -104.41 30.26 -52.59
C THR A 406 -104.60 29.40 -53.86
N LEU A 407 -104.90 28.11 -53.73
CA LEU A 407 -105.38 27.29 -54.86
C LEU A 407 -106.84 27.61 -55.24
N GLU A 408 -107.58 28.38 -54.43
CA GLU A 408 -108.89 28.93 -54.80
C GLU A 408 -108.83 30.34 -55.41
N GLU A 409 -107.69 31.03 -55.40
CA GLU A 409 -107.58 32.40 -55.93
C GLU A 409 -106.35 32.59 -56.81
N ALA A 410 -106.26 31.80 -57.88
CA ALA A 410 -105.31 32.06 -58.95
C ALA A 410 -105.84 33.19 -59.87
N HIS A 411 -105.37 34.43 -59.68
CA HIS A 411 -105.14 35.39 -60.79
C HIS A 411 -104.44 36.69 -60.30
N ARG A 412 -103.10 36.73 -60.34
CA ARG A 412 -102.37 37.74 -61.15
C ARG A 412 -100.86 37.54 -61.09
N VAL A 413 -100.29 37.65 -62.28
CA VAL A 413 -98.87 37.60 -62.64
C VAL A 413 -98.15 38.90 -62.20
N GLU A 414 -96.84 38.79 -61.98
CA GLU A 414 -95.78 39.84 -61.93
C GLU A 414 -95.16 40.31 -60.59
N GLU A 415 -95.44 39.70 -59.42
CA GLU A 415 -94.71 40.02 -58.16
C GLU A 415 -93.82 38.88 -57.60
N GLU A 416 -93.98 37.63 -58.06
CA GLU A 416 -93.21 36.48 -57.53
C GLU A 416 -91.74 36.40 -58.01
N GLU A 417 -91.40 37.02 -59.15
CA GLU A 417 -90.00 37.01 -59.61
C GLU A 417 -89.11 38.00 -58.85
N HIS A 418 -89.66 39.11 -58.35
CA HIS A 418 -88.88 40.07 -57.56
C HIS A 418 -88.57 39.54 -56.16
N VAL A 419 -89.55 38.88 -55.52
CA VAL A 419 -89.35 38.23 -54.23
C VAL A 419 -88.35 37.07 -54.34
N ARG A 420 -88.40 36.24 -55.40
CA ARG A 420 -87.39 35.20 -55.62
C ARG A 420 -86.00 35.77 -55.88
N ARG A 421 -85.89 36.93 -56.54
CA ARG A 421 -84.60 37.57 -56.81
C ARG A 421 -84.00 38.17 -55.54
N ASP A 422 -84.81 38.78 -54.68
CA ASP A 422 -84.39 39.34 -53.40
C ASP A 422 -84.06 38.26 -52.37
N GLU A 423 -84.79 37.14 -52.40
CA GLU A 423 -84.50 35.96 -51.56
C GLU A 423 -83.20 35.25 -52.01
N LEU A 424 -82.92 35.23 -53.32
CA LEU A 424 -81.65 34.74 -53.85
C LEU A 424 -80.48 35.68 -53.48
N HIS A 425 -80.67 37.00 -53.53
CA HIS A 425 -79.66 37.96 -53.08
C HIS A 425 -79.40 37.83 -51.58
N SER A 426 -80.45 37.70 -50.75
CA SER A 426 -80.30 37.47 -49.32
C SER A 426 -79.56 36.17 -49.00
N ARG A 427 -79.79 35.10 -49.77
CA ARG A 427 -79.03 33.85 -49.65
C ARG A 427 -77.58 34.00 -50.10
N CYS A 428 -77.32 34.74 -51.18
CA CYS A 428 -75.95 35.04 -51.63
C CYS A 428 -75.21 35.89 -50.60
N ASP A 429 -75.86 36.87 -49.99
CA ASP A 429 -75.27 37.72 -48.95
C ASP A 429 -74.97 36.93 -47.67
N LYS A 430 -75.88 36.04 -47.25
CA LYS A 430 -75.62 35.12 -46.12
C LYS A 430 -74.50 34.13 -46.41
N LEU A 431 -74.45 33.58 -47.62
CA LEU A 431 -73.38 32.68 -48.04
C LEU A 431 -72.04 33.42 -48.09
N ASN A 432 -72.02 34.66 -48.59
CA ASN A 432 -70.83 35.49 -48.66
C ASN A 432 -70.36 35.91 -47.26
N ALA A 433 -71.27 36.23 -46.33
CA ALA A 433 -70.96 36.50 -44.93
C ALA A 433 -70.37 35.26 -44.23
N ASN A 434 -70.94 34.07 -44.48
CA ASN A 434 -70.39 32.82 -43.95
C ASN A 434 -69.02 32.51 -44.56
N LEU A 435 -68.82 32.75 -45.86
CA LEU A 435 -67.53 32.57 -46.52
C LEU A 435 -66.46 33.51 -45.93
N LEU A 436 -66.82 34.77 -45.66
CA LEU A 436 -65.95 35.73 -44.99
C LEU A 436 -65.59 35.30 -43.56
N LEU A 437 -66.55 34.74 -42.81
CA LEU A 437 -66.28 34.18 -41.47
C LEU A 437 -65.36 32.95 -41.55
N PHE A 438 -65.56 32.06 -42.53
CA PHE A 438 -64.66 30.93 -42.76
C PHE A 438 -63.25 31.37 -43.15
N GLN A 439 -63.12 32.39 -44.02
CA GLN A 439 -61.83 32.98 -44.36
C GLN A 439 -61.17 33.63 -43.14
N SER A 440 -61.93 34.36 -42.32
CA SER A 440 -61.41 34.97 -41.09
C SER A 440 -60.97 33.91 -40.08
N ASN A 441 -61.69 32.79 -39.94
CA ASN A 441 -61.33 31.70 -39.05
C ASN A 441 -60.12 30.92 -39.59
N ALA A 442 -60.04 30.69 -40.90
CA ALA A 442 -58.88 30.08 -41.54
C ALA A 442 -57.62 30.94 -41.34
N GLN A 443 -57.74 32.26 -41.51
CA GLN A 443 -56.63 33.18 -41.26
C GLN A 443 -56.20 33.17 -39.79
N LYS A 444 -57.16 33.13 -38.85
CA LYS A 444 -56.85 33.04 -37.42
C LYS A 444 -56.14 31.74 -37.07
N GLN A 445 -56.55 30.61 -37.65
CA GLN A 445 -55.86 29.33 -37.48
C GLN A 445 -54.47 29.33 -38.11
N GLU A 446 -54.29 29.98 -39.26
CA GLU A 446 -52.97 30.16 -39.88
C GLU A 446 -52.04 30.98 -38.98
N ASP A 447 -52.54 32.08 -38.41
CA ASP A 447 -51.78 32.93 -37.48
C ASP A 447 -51.44 32.19 -36.17
N GLU A 448 -52.37 31.40 -35.62
CA GLU A 448 -52.14 30.55 -34.45
C GLU A 448 -51.09 29.46 -34.73
N ASN A 449 -51.15 28.80 -35.89
CA ASN A 449 -50.16 27.83 -36.33
C ASN A 449 -48.78 28.48 -36.52
N LYS A 450 -48.73 29.68 -37.09
CA LYS A 450 -47.48 30.44 -37.26
C LYS A 450 -46.87 30.84 -35.91
N LEU A 451 -47.71 31.20 -34.93
CA LEU A 451 -47.27 31.48 -33.57
C LEU A 451 -46.74 30.21 -32.86
N LEU A 452 -47.43 29.07 -33.00
CA LEU A 452 -46.98 27.79 -32.45
C LEU A 452 -45.67 27.33 -33.10
N LEU A 453 -45.52 27.49 -34.41
CA LEU A 453 -44.28 27.21 -35.11
C LEU A 453 -43.13 28.11 -34.63
N GLY A 454 -43.42 29.39 -34.36
CA GLY A 454 -42.49 30.32 -33.74
C GLY A 454 -42.04 29.85 -32.34
N LYS A 455 -42.97 29.43 -31.49
CA LYS A 455 -42.65 28.87 -30.16
C LYS A 455 -41.85 27.57 -30.24
N LEU A 456 -42.18 26.70 -31.20
CA LEU A 456 -41.45 25.45 -31.41
C LEU A 456 -40.00 25.74 -31.83
N ASN A 457 -39.79 26.72 -32.72
CA ASN A 457 -38.45 27.14 -33.12
C ASN A 457 -37.65 27.77 -31.97
N GLU A 458 -38.29 28.56 -31.10
CA GLU A 458 -37.64 29.12 -29.92
C GLU A 458 -37.25 28.03 -28.93
N LEU A 459 -38.14 27.06 -28.67
CA LEU A 459 -37.84 25.93 -27.81
C LEU A 459 -36.70 25.07 -28.39
N ASN A 460 -36.67 24.87 -29.72
CA ASN A 460 -35.59 24.16 -30.38
C ASN A 460 -34.25 24.90 -30.23
N ARG A 461 -34.27 26.23 -30.31
CA ARG A 461 -33.09 27.08 -30.04
C ARG A 461 -32.63 26.98 -28.58
N GLU A 462 -33.55 26.92 -27.61
CA GLU A 462 -33.22 26.69 -26.20
C GLU A 462 -32.59 25.30 -25.98
N PHE A 463 -33.12 24.26 -26.64
CA PHE A 463 -32.52 22.92 -26.61
C PHE A 463 -31.10 22.90 -27.20
N ASP A 464 -30.86 23.64 -28.30
CA ASP A 464 -29.52 23.77 -28.86
C ASP A 464 -28.56 24.51 -27.90
N ILE A 465 -29.03 25.53 -27.19
CA ILE A 465 -28.25 26.23 -26.17
C ILE A 465 -27.91 25.28 -25.01
N LEU A 466 -28.88 24.53 -24.51
CA LEU A 466 -28.70 23.53 -23.45
C LEU A 466 -27.74 22.41 -23.88
N ARG A 467 -27.89 21.91 -25.10
CA ARG A 467 -27.00 20.90 -25.68
C ARG A 467 -25.57 21.41 -25.77
N ASN A 468 -25.38 22.62 -26.29
CA ASN A 468 -24.07 23.26 -26.35
C ASN A 468 -23.49 23.56 -24.96
N GLY A 469 -24.34 23.90 -23.98
CA GLY A 469 -23.95 24.06 -22.57
C GLY A 469 -23.44 22.75 -21.98
N LEU A 470 -24.17 21.65 -22.17
CA LEU A 470 -23.78 20.32 -21.72
C LEU A 470 -22.49 19.83 -22.39
N GLU A 471 -22.32 20.08 -23.68
CA GLU A 471 -21.10 19.74 -24.43
C GLU A 471 -19.90 20.51 -23.87
N ARG A 472 -20.06 21.81 -23.56
CA ARG A 472 -19.01 22.61 -22.90
C ARG A 472 -18.67 22.09 -21.52
N THR A 473 -19.66 21.70 -20.70
CA THR A 473 -19.39 21.15 -19.37
C THR A 473 -18.66 19.81 -19.44
N LYS A 474 -19.01 18.95 -20.40
CA LYS A 474 -18.27 17.71 -20.67
C LYS A 474 -16.83 17.97 -21.10
N GLU A 475 -16.62 18.98 -21.95
CA GLU A 475 -15.27 19.36 -22.40
C GLU A 475 -14.43 19.94 -21.25
N ILE A 476 -15.02 20.77 -20.39
CA ILE A 476 -14.36 21.27 -19.17
C ILE A 476 -13.94 20.11 -18.27
N HIS A 477 -14.84 19.16 -17.99
CA HIS A 477 -14.50 17.97 -17.21
C HIS A 477 -13.42 17.11 -17.87
N ARG A 478 -13.40 17.03 -19.20
CA ARG A 478 -12.35 16.31 -19.94
C ARG A 478 -10.99 16.99 -19.78
N ILE A 479 -10.95 18.32 -19.87
CA ILE A 479 -9.74 19.12 -19.65
C ILE A 479 -9.25 19.01 -18.21
N ASP A 480 -10.14 19.10 -17.22
CA ASP A 480 -9.76 18.99 -15.81
C ASP A 480 -9.26 17.58 -15.45
N ASN A 481 -9.87 16.55 -16.02
CA ASN A 481 -9.39 15.18 -15.86
C ASN A 481 -8.02 14.96 -16.52
N LEU A 482 -7.77 15.59 -17.68
CA LEU A 482 -6.43 15.59 -18.30
C LEU A 482 -5.39 16.30 -17.44
N LYS A 483 -5.71 17.48 -16.88
CA LYS A 483 -4.81 18.17 -15.94
C LYS A 483 -4.51 17.33 -14.70
N TRP A 484 -5.52 16.65 -14.15
CA TRP A 484 -5.31 15.78 -13.00
C TRP A 484 -4.41 14.58 -13.34
N ILE A 485 -4.52 14.04 -14.55
CA ILE A 485 -3.61 12.98 -15.04
C ILE A 485 -2.19 13.53 -15.21
N GLU A 486 -2.02 14.73 -15.79
CA GLU A 486 -0.72 15.39 -15.95
C GLU A 486 -0.06 15.67 -14.59
N GLU A 487 -0.80 16.23 -13.62
CA GLU A 487 -0.31 16.45 -12.25
C GLU A 487 0.09 15.14 -11.55
N LYS A 488 -0.70 14.08 -11.75
CA LYS A 488 -0.39 12.74 -11.21
C LYS A 488 0.88 12.16 -11.85
N GLU A 489 1.06 12.29 -13.16
CA GLU A 489 2.29 11.87 -13.86
C GLU A 489 3.49 12.68 -13.40
N GLU A 490 3.35 14.00 -13.19
CA GLU A 490 4.43 14.84 -12.66
C GLU A 490 4.83 14.42 -11.24
N LEU A 491 3.85 14.10 -10.38
CA LEU A 491 4.12 13.58 -9.03
C LEU A 491 4.77 12.19 -9.06
N LEU A 492 4.34 11.31 -9.97
CA LEU A 492 4.96 10.00 -10.17
C LEU A 492 6.41 10.14 -10.65
N ASN A 493 6.68 11.03 -11.60
CA ASN A 493 8.04 11.30 -12.08
C ASN A 493 8.92 11.86 -10.96
N LYS A 494 8.41 12.80 -10.14
CA LYS A 494 9.15 13.31 -8.96
C LYS A 494 9.44 12.21 -7.94
N LEU A 495 8.52 11.27 -7.74
CA LEU A 495 8.72 10.12 -6.86
C LEU A 495 9.77 9.15 -7.43
N GLU A 496 9.76 8.93 -8.74
CA GLU A 496 10.74 8.11 -9.44
C GLU A 496 12.14 8.76 -9.41
N GLU A 497 12.24 10.06 -9.60
CA GLU A 497 13.49 10.82 -9.46
C GLU A 497 14.04 10.76 -8.02
N LEU A 498 13.18 10.91 -7.00
CA LEU A 498 13.60 10.79 -5.60
C LEU A 498 14.04 9.37 -5.24
N THR A 499 13.34 8.35 -5.74
CA THR A 499 13.71 6.95 -5.49
C THR A 499 14.99 6.56 -6.22
N THR A 500 15.19 6.99 -7.46
CA THR A 500 16.45 6.78 -8.19
C THR A 500 17.62 7.54 -7.56
N TYR A 501 17.39 8.77 -7.07
CA TYR A 501 18.40 9.52 -6.31
C TYR A 501 18.81 8.78 -5.03
N ASN A 502 17.84 8.30 -4.23
CA ASN A 502 18.12 7.56 -3.00
C ASN A 502 18.82 6.22 -3.28
N LEU A 503 18.41 5.50 -4.32
CA LEU A 503 19.07 4.26 -4.74
C LEU A 503 20.52 4.52 -5.16
N ASN A 504 20.79 5.57 -5.95
CA ASN A 504 22.14 5.96 -6.35
C ASN A 504 23.00 6.43 -5.16
N SER A 505 22.40 7.12 -4.17
CA SER A 505 23.09 7.51 -2.95
C SER A 505 23.49 6.29 -2.12
N ASN A 506 22.55 5.35 -1.93
CA ASN A 506 22.79 4.10 -1.22
C ASN A 506 23.80 3.22 -1.96
N GLU A 507 23.77 3.18 -3.29
CA GLU A 507 24.73 2.44 -4.10
C GLU A 507 26.15 3.01 -3.96
N LYS A 508 26.29 4.34 -3.93
CA LYS A 508 27.58 4.99 -3.63
C LYS A 508 28.07 4.68 -2.22
N GLU A 509 27.18 4.67 -1.23
CA GLU A 509 27.54 4.33 0.15
C GLU A 509 27.96 2.85 0.29
N ILE A 510 27.24 1.93 -0.38
CA ILE A 510 27.60 0.53 -0.48
C ILE A 510 28.96 0.35 -1.15
N GLU A 511 29.26 1.11 -2.20
CA GLU A 511 30.56 1.04 -2.88
C GLU A 511 31.70 1.53 -1.98
N VAL A 512 31.49 2.60 -1.20
CA VAL A 512 32.44 3.05 -0.18
C VAL A 512 32.66 1.98 0.90
N LEU A 513 31.59 1.31 1.35
CA LEU A 513 31.69 0.22 2.33
C LEU A 513 32.40 -1.01 1.77
N ARG A 514 32.17 -1.36 0.50
CA ARG A 514 32.88 -2.44 -0.20
C ARG A 514 34.36 -2.15 -0.32
N GLU A 515 34.74 -0.92 -0.65
CA GLU A 515 36.15 -0.54 -0.73
C GLU A 515 36.83 -0.55 0.65
N LYS A 516 36.15 -0.09 1.70
CA LYS A 516 36.64 -0.22 3.08
C LYS A 516 36.83 -1.68 3.49
N LEU A 517 35.90 -2.56 3.13
CA LEU A 517 36.00 -4.00 3.40
C LEU A 517 37.17 -4.63 2.63
N ARG A 518 37.38 -4.24 1.38
CA ARG A 518 38.51 -4.69 0.55
C ARG A 518 39.85 -4.29 1.18
N LEU A 519 39.99 -3.04 1.62
CA LEU A 519 41.19 -2.55 2.30
C LEU A 519 41.45 -3.30 3.62
N ALA A 520 40.41 -3.54 4.42
CA ALA A 520 40.53 -4.32 5.65
C ALA A 520 40.95 -5.78 5.38
N GLN A 521 40.42 -6.41 4.32
CA GLN A 521 40.84 -7.75 3.90
C GLN A 521 42.30 -7.79 3.42
N GLU A 522 42.74 -6.77 2.69
CA GLU A 522 44.12 -6.62 2.23
C GLU A 522 45.09 -6.43 3.42
N GLU A 523 44.69 -5.66 4.44
CA GLU A 523 45.46 -5.50 5.68
C GLU A 523 45.58 -6.81 6.47
N VAL A 524 44.48 -7.58 6.57
CA VAL A 524 44.49 -8.91 7.22
C VAL A 524 45.41 -9.89 6.49
N GLU A 525 45.38 -9.92 5.15
CA GLU A 525 46.28 -10.80 4.38
C GLU A 525 47.74 -10.33 4.43
N ASN A 526 48.00 -9.02 4.50
CA ASN A 526 49.34 -8.48 4.74
C ASN A 526 49.87 -8.87 6.13
N LEU A 527 49.04 -8.81 7.18
CA LEU A 527 49.40 -9.29 8.53
C LEU A 527 49.64 -10.81 8.57
N LYS A 528 48.92 -11.57 7.75
CA LYS A 528 49.12 -13.02 7.57
C LYS A 528 50.45 -13.35 6.90
N CYS A 529 50.86 -12.55 5.91
CA CYS A 529 52.15 -12.69 5.23
C CYS A 529 53.34 -12.34 6.15
N ILE A 530 53.18 -11.37 7.06
CA ILE A 530 54.22 -11.01 8.03
C ILE A 530 54.43 -12.12 9.09
N ARG A 531 53.42 -12.97 9.35
CA ARG A 531 53.52 -14.08 10.33
C ARG A 531 54.16 -15.38 9.82
N LEU A 532 54.53 -15.48 8.54
CA LEU A 532 55.05 -16.72 7.93
C LEU A 532 56.47 -16.60 7.35
N SER A 533 57.34 -15.78 7.97
CA SER A 533 58.78 -15.82 7.69
C SER A 533 59.49 -16.75 8.69
N PRO A 534 60.17 -17.82 8.25
CA PRO A 534 60.98 -18.67 9.13
C PRO A 534 62.40 -18.09 9.27
N THR A 535 62.78 -17.63 10.45
CA THR A 535 64.19 -17.33 10.77
C THR A 535 64.74 -18.35 11.77
N HIS A 536 65.74 -19.08 11.29
CA HIS A 536 66.64 -19.95 12.02
C HIS A 536 67.43 -19.23 13.13
N HIS A 537 67.85 -20.04 14.11
CA HIS A 537 68.67 -19.78 15.28
C HIS A 537 69.96 -18.96 15.06
N SER A 538 70.36 -18.17 16.07
CA SER A 538 71.66 -18.30 16.80
C SER A 538 71.91 -17.08 17.70
N ASP A 539 72.12 -17.39 18.99
CA ASP A 539 73.02 -16.78 19.99
C ASP A 539 73.08 -15.26 20.22
N GLY A 540 72.99 -14.91 21.51
CA GLY A 540 74.02 -14.12 22.16
C GLY A 540 73.69 -12.66 22.51
N ASP A 541 73.46 -12.44 23.80
CA ASP A 541 73.84 -11.28 24.61
C ASP A 541 73.29 -9.86 24.32
N SER A 542 73.16 -9.15 25.45
CA SER A 542 73.17 -7.69 25.61
C SER A 542 71.84 -6.93 25.57
N ASN A 543 71.25 -6.81 26.77
CA ASN A 543 71.21 -5.57 27.56
C ASN A 543 70.79 -4.24 26.88
N ASN A 544 69.78 -3.60 27.50
CA ASN A 544 69.39 -2.17 27.47
C ASN A 544 68.78 -1.58 26.18
N GLY A 545 67.53 -1.10 26.28
CA GLY A 545 66.97 -0.28 25.20
C GLY A 545 65.55 0.28 25.32
N TRP A 546 64.87 0.24 26.47
CA TRP A 546 63.64 1.02 26.65
C TRP A 546 64.00 2.48 26.94
N ARG A 547 63.93 3.34 25.92
CA ARG A 547 63.64 4.80 25.95
C ARG A 547 64.16 5.45 24.67
N ARG A 548 63.25 5.80 23.77
CA ARG A 548 63.22 7.01 22.91
C ARG A 548 62.38 6.72 21.69
N LEU A 549 61.24 7.40 21.58
CA LEU A 549 60.84 8.19 20.40
C LEU A 549 59.43 8.71 20.66
N GLY A 550 59.38 9.88 21.28
CA GLY A 550 58.37 10.88 20.97
C GLY A 550 58.88 11.77 19.85
N ASP A 551 57.94 12.53 19.29
CA ASP A 551 58.07 13.64 18.34
C ASP A 551 58.52 13.28 16.92
N ASP A 552 57.59 13.45 15.96
CA ASP A 552 57.82 14.37 14.85
C ASP A 552 56.51 14.72 14.11
N HIS A 553 56.24 16.03 14.06
CA HIS A 553 55.32 16.72 13.16
C HIS A 553 55.63 16.44 11.69
N HIS A 554 54.63 16.38 10.81
CA HIS A 554 54.82 16.78 9.41
C HIS A 554 53.67 17.59 8.82
N GLU A 555 54.10 18.64 8.11
CA GLU A 555 53.41 19.76 7.52
C GLU A 555 52.66 19.44 6.22
N ILE A 556 51.71 20.34 5.97
CA ILE A 556 51.01 20.69 4.74
C ILE A 556 51.92 20.72 3.50
N MET A 557 51.45 20.16 2.39
CA MET A 557 51.89 20.56 1.04
C MET A 557 50.68 20.82 0.14
N SER A 558 50.51 22.10 -0.18
CA SER A 558 49.64 22.66 -1.21
C SER A 558 50.19 22.36 -2.61
N VAL A 559 49.34 21.91 -3.54
CA VAL A 559 49.68 21.80 -4.97
C VAL A 559 48.78 22.72 -5.78
N LYS A 560 49.44 23.62 -6.50
CA LYS A 560 48.92 24.61 -7.44
C LYS A 560 49.43 24.20 -8.81
N THR A 561 48.57 24.02 -9.80
CA THR A 561 48.98 24.04 -11.22
C THR A 561 47.86 24.59 -12.08
N GLY A 562 48.13 25.74 -12.72
CA GLY A 562 47.43 26.16 -13.92
C GLY A 562 48.14 25.64 -15.18
N SER A 563 47.46 25.73 -16.32
CA SER A 563 48.10 25.82 -17.63
C SER A 563 47.17 26.54 -18.61
N GLU A 564 47.63 27.69 -19.08
CA GLU A 564 47.16 28.39 -20.27
C GLU A 564 47.52 27.58 -21.54
N VAL A 565 46.65 27.58 -22.54
CA VAL A 565 47.03 27.38 -23.96
C VAL A 565 46.16 28.29 -24.83
N GLU A 566 46.80 29.25 -25.49
CA GLU A 566 46.29 30.05 -26.60
C GLU A 566 46.22 29.21 -27.89
N SER A 567 45.16 29.39 -28.70
CA SER A 567 45.28 29.34 -30.17
C SER A 567 44.04 29.88 -30.90
N THR A 568 44.26 30.98 -31.59
CA THR A 568 43.77 31.44 -32.91
C THR A 568 42.49 30.86 -33.54
N GLY A 569 41.57 31.76 -33.91
CA GLY A 569 40.44 31.49 -34.82
C GLY A 569 39.37 32.60 -34.79
N VAL A 570 39.59 33.69 -35.52
CA VAL A 570 38.64 34.81 -35.69
C VAL A 570 37.61 34.39 -36.75
N ASN A 571 36.32 34.28 -36.40
CA ASN A 571 35.17 35.00 -37.03
C ASN A 571 33.74 34.49 -36.72
N ASP A 572 33.52 33.59 -35.75
CA ASP A 572 32.14 33.25 -35.29
C ASP A 572 31.79 33.83 -33.92
N ASN A 573 32.67 34.69 -33.40
CA ASN A 573 32.59 35.14 -32.01
C ASN A 573 31.41 36.07 -31.74
N ASP A 574 30.92 36.89 -32.66
CA ASP A 574 29.83 37.84 -32.31
C ASP A 574 28.47 37.14 -32.13
N THR A 575 28.20 36.05 -32.85
CA THR A 575 26.97 35.26 -32.69
C THR A 575 27.06 34.34 -31.47
N LEU A 576 28.25 33.77 -31.21
CA LEU A 576 28.53 33.00 -30.00
C LEU A 576 28.60 33.89 -28.76
N ILE A 577 29.12 35.11 -28.84
CA ILE A 577 29.12 36.12 -27.77
C ILE A 577 27.69 36.61 -27.55
N GLY A 578 26.85 36.73 -28.58
CA GLY A 578 25.42 37.02 -28.43
C GLY A 578 24.68 35.92 -27.66
N GLY A 579 24.88 34.65 -28.06
CA GLY A 579 24.31 33.48 -27.38
C GLY A 579 24.85 33.31 -25.96
N LEU A 580 26.17 33.42 -25.77
CA LEU A 580 26.83 33.40 -24.47
C LEU A 580 26.41 34.58 -23.61
N ASN A 581 26.15 35.77 -24.16
CA ASN A 581 25.65 36.90 -23.37
C ASN A 581 24.20 36.69 -22.92
N LEU A 582 23.37 36.05 -23.74
CA LEU A 582 22.01 35.66 -23.39
C LEU A 582 22.02 34.58 -22.31
N GLU A 583 22.86 33.55 -22.47
CA GLU A 583 23.05 32.49 -21.48
C GLU A 583 23.69 33.03 -20.18
N ILE A 584 24.64 33.97 -20.26
CA ILE A 584 25.19 34.69 -19.10
C ILE A 584 24.12 35.57 -18.45
N GLN A 585 23.18 36.13 -19.21
CA GLN A 585 22.09 36.93 -18.67
C GLN A 585 21.04 36.05 -17.98
N GLU A 586 20.73 34.88 -18.53
CA GLU A 586 19.89 33.87 -17.90
C GLU A 586 20.56 33.29 -16.65
N LEU A 587 21.86 32.98 -16.71
CA LEU A 587 22.65 32.56 -15.55
C LEU A 587 22.75 33.66 -14.50
N LYS A 588 22.81 34.95 -14.88
CA LYS A 588 22.71 36.06 -13.93
C LYS A 588 21.33 36.18 -13.29
N GLY A 589 20.26 35.90 -14.04
CA GLY A 589 18.90 35.82 -13.51
C GLY A 589 18.76 34.69 -12.50
N ILE A 590 19.19 33.48 -12.88
CA ILE A 590 19.21 32.30 -12.02
C ILE A 590 20.08 32.54 -10.78
N ASN A 591 21.25 33.16 -10.93
CA ASN A 591 22.13 33.49 -9.81
C ASN A 591 21.51 34.56 -8.90
N SER A 592 20.76 35.51 -9.45
CA SER A 592 20.00 36.49 -8.65
C SER A 592 18.86 35.82 -7.87
N ASP A 593 18.15 34.87 -8.48
CA ASP A 593 17.09 34.10 -7.82
C ASP A 593 17.66 33.14 -6.77
N MET A 594 18.80 32.51 -7.04
CA MET A 594 19.54 31.73 -6.04
C MET A 594 20.03 32.63 -4.91
N GLN A 595 20.51 33.84 -5.20
CA GLN A 595 20.94 34.78 -4.17
C GLN A 595 19.77 35.22 -3.29
N LEU A 596 18.58 35.47 -3.86
CA LEU A 596 17.36 35.74 -3.08
C LEU A 596 16.96 34.56 -2.20
N LYS A 597 17.06 33.33 -2.70
CA LYS A 597 16.81 32.13 -1.89
C LYS A 597 17.87 31.94 -0.80
N ILE A 598 19.13 32.28 -1.06
CA ILE A 598 20.20 32.27 -0.06
C ILE A 598 19.89 33.31 1.01
N ASP A 599 19.52 34.54 0.63
CA ASP A 599 19.17 35.60 1.58
C ASP A 599 17.93 35.21 2.44
N ASP A 600 16.93 34.56 1.85
CA ASP A 600 15.76 34.03 2.57
C ASP A 600 16.14 32.88 3.52
N LEU A 601 17.01 31.96 3.09
CA LEU A 601 17.52 30.88 3.94
C LEU A 601 18.40 31.43 5.07
N GLU A 602 19.25 32.41 4.80
CA GLU A 602 20.07 33.10 5.83
C GLU A 602 19.17 33.79 6.86
N LYS A 603 18.05 34.38 6.43
CA LYS A 603 17.06 34.97 7.33
C LYS A 603 16.39 33.92 8.20
N ILE A 604 15.98 32.78 7.62
CA ILE A 604 15.39 31.65 8.37
C ILE A 604 16.41 31.06 9.36
N ILE A 605 17.67 30.89 8.94
CA ILE A 605 18.76 30.42 9.80
C ILE A 605 18.96 31.38 10.96
N LYS A 606 18.99 32.69 10.70
CA LYS A 606 19.15 33.70 11.75
C LYS A 606 17.97 33.71 12.73
N GLU A 607 16.73 33.58 12.25
CA GLU A 607 15.55 33.46 13.11
C GLU A 607 15.61 32.19 13.97
N LYS A 608 16.06 31.07 13.40
CA LYS A 608 16.25 29.81 14.15
C LYS A 608 17.41 29.87 15.13
N GLU A 609 18.51 30.53 14.80
CA GLU A 609 19.62 30.79 15.72
C GLU A 609 19.21 31.72 16.87
N GLU A 610 18.32 32.69 16.63
CA GLU A 610 17.75 33.54 17.69
C GLU A 610 16.79 32.76 18.60
N GLU A 611 16.00 31.83 18.05
CA GLU A 611 15.19 30.89 18.84
C GLU A 611 16.07 29.94 19.66
N LEU A 612 17.11 29.36 19.06
CA LEU A 612 18.07 28.49 19.76
C LEU A 612 18.79 29.24 20.89
N ASN A 613 19.23 30.47 20.64
CA ASN A 613 19.88 31.29 21.67
C ASN A 613 18.93 31.68 22.82
N LYS A 614 17.61 31.77 22.59
CA LYS A 614 16.63 31.97 23.66
C LYS A 614 16.45 30.69 24.48
N ILE A 615 16.42 29.54 23.82
CA ILE A 615 16.33 28.23 24.48
C ILE A 615 17.61 27.95 25.28
N ASP A 616 18.79 28.19 24.73
CA ASP A 616 20.08 28.02 25.41
C ASP A 616 20.22 28.95 26.62
N LYS A 617 19.65 30.16 26.57
CA LYS A 617 19.56 31.03 27.76
C LYS A 617 18.62 30.47 28.82
N SER A 618 17.44 29.97 28.42
CA SER A 618 16.49 29.34 29.35
C SER A 618 17.11 28.11 30.03
N HIS A 619 17.75 27.24 29.26
CA HIS A 619 18.45 26.08 29.80
C HIS A 619 19.67 26.48 30.62
N GLY A 620 20.37 27.56 30.25
CA GLY A 620 21.47 28.11 31.04
C GLY A 620 21.02 28.60 32.43
N ASP A 621 19.87 29.28 32.49
CA ASP A 621 19.27 29.74 33.74
C ASP A 621 18.79 28.55 34.61
N GLU A 622 18.17 27.53 34.01
CA GLU A 622 17.77 26.29 34.70
C GLU A 622 18.97 25.48 35.22
N ILE A 623 20.04 25.36 34.43
CA ILE A 623 21.29 24.70 34.85
C ILE A 623 21.93 25.49 35.99
N GLN A 624 21.86 26.82 35.97
CA GLN A 624 22.37 27.64 37.06
C GLN A 624 21.57 27.43 38.35
N GLU A 625 20.24 27.37 38.27
CA GLU A 625 19.37 27.10 39.41
C GLU A 625 19.63 25.70 40.01
N ILE A 626 19.77 24.67 39.16
CA ILE A 626 20.13 23.32 39.59
C ILE A 626 21.54 23.28 40.21
N ASN A 627 22.51 24.01 39.67
CA ASN A 627 23.86 24.10 40.25
C ASN A 627 23.86 24.82 41.60
N GLU A 628 23.04 25.85 41.78
CA GLU A 628 22.88 26.53 43.07
C GLU A 628 22.25 25.61 44.11
N GLU A 629 21.29 24.76 43.74
CA GLU A 629 20.76 23.72 44.62
C GLU A 629 21.79 22.64 44.94
N LEU A 630 22.55 22.18 43.95
CA LEU A 630 23.60 21.18 44.13
C LEU A 630 24.72 21.68 45.03
N MET A 631 25.06 22.97 44.97
CA MET A 631 26.01 23.60 45.90
C MET A 631 25.48 23.62 47.34
N LYS A 632 24.19 23.89 47.56
CA LYS A 632 23.57 23.82 48.90
C LYS A 632 23.62 22.40 49.46
N TRP A 633 23.34 21.39 48.63
CA TRP A 633 23.45 19.99 49.03
C TRP A 633 24.89 19.57 49.34
N LYS A 634 25.86 20.07 48.57
CA LYS A 634 27.28 19.81 48.80
C LYS A 634 27.79 20.46 50.09
N GLU A 635 27.36 21.68 50.41
CA GLU A 635 27.67 22.35 51.67
C GLU A 635 27.05 21.61 52.87
N LEU A 636 25.81 21.11 52.72
CA LEU A 636 25.14 20.31 53.75
C LEU A 636 25.89 18.98 54.00
N ALA A 637 26.28 18.30 52.93
CA ALA A 637 27.02 17.03 53.02
C ALA A 637 28.40 17.23 53.68
N GLU A 638 29.11 18.31 53.34
CA GLU A 638 30.40 18.63 53.95
C GLU A 638 30.26 19.00 55.44
N ALA A 639 29.20 19.72 55.82
CA ALA A 639 28.91 20.02 57.22
C ALA A 639 28.61 18.76 58.05
N LEU A 640 27.93 17.77 57.45
CA LEU A 640 27.69 16.47 58.09
C LEU A 640 28.97 15.63 58.20
N ARG A 641 29.85 15.68 57.19
CA ARG A 641 31.15 14.99 57.20
C ARG A 641 32.06 15.52 58.31
N VAL A 642 32.16 16.84 58.46
CA VAL A 642 32.96 17.47 59.53
C VAL A 642 32.45 17.07 60.92
N LYS A 643 31.12 17.04 61.12
CA LYS A 643 30.53 16.57 62.39
C LYS A 643 30.82 15.09 62.67
N TYR A 644 30.82 14.26 61.64
CA TYR A 644 31.14 12.84 61.78
C TYR A 644 32.62 12.63 62.14
N GLU A 645 33.55 13.37 61.52
CA GLU A 645 34.97 13.33 61.87
C GLU A 645 35.26 13.82 63.29
N GLU A 646 34.53 14.81 63.79
CA GLU A 646 34.63 15.27 65.18
C GLU A 646 34.14 14.21 66.17
N SER A 647 33.04 13.54 65.86
CA SER A 647 32.51 12.42 66.67
C SER A 647 33.48 11.23 66.70
N HIS A 648 34.05 10.87 65.55
CA HIS A 648 34.99 9.76 65.44
C HIS A 648 36.30 10.03 66.21
N LYS A 649 36.78 11.29 66.24
CA LYS A 649 37.96 11.67 67.03
C LYS A 649 37.70 11.60 68.54
N GLN A 650 36.47 11.85 68.98
CA GLN A 650 36.08 11.69 70.39
C GLN A 650 36.00 10.22 70.80
N GLU A 651 35.48 9.37 69.91
CA GLU A 651 35.42 7.93 70.13
C GLU A 651 36.84 7.33 70.27
N GLU A 652 37.75 7.66 69.36
CA GLU A 652 39.13 7.16 69.37
C GLU A 652 39.92 7.60 70.62
N TYR A 653 39.60 8.77 71.18
CA TYR A 653 40.15 9.25 72.44
C TYR A 653 39.64 8.43 73.64
N LEU A 654 38.37 8.03 73.64
CA LEU A 654 37.78 7.20 74.68
C LEU A 654 38.28 5.75 74.61
N THR A 655 38.45 5.19 73.40
CA THR A 655 38.99 3.83 73.21
C THR A 655 40.44 3.73 73.70
N LYS A 656 41.26 4.76 73.50
CA LYS A 656 42.64 4.84 74.04
C LYS A 656 42.67 4.94 75.57
N LYS A 657 41.63 5.49 76.19
CA LYS A 657 41.51 5.58 77.65
C LYS A 657 41.03 4.26 78.27
N LEU A 658 40.17 3.53 77.56
CA LEU A 658 39.67 2.22 77.97
C LEU A 658 40.78 1.15 77.99
N ASN A 659 41.62 1.12 76.96
CA ASN A 659 42.75 0.17 76.86
C ASN A 659 43.83 0.36 77.95
N ASN A 660 43.88 1.53 78.59
CA ASN A 660 44.82 1.80 79.69
C ASN A 660 44.28 1.35 81.06
N LEU A 661 42.97 1.08 81.18
CA LEU A 661 42.32 0.69 82.44
C LEU A 661 42.14 -0.83 82.59
N GLU A 662 42.30 -1.59 81.51
CA GLU A 662 42.06 -3.04 81.48
C GLU A 662 43.26 -3.90 81.97
N ASN A 663 44.43 -3.29 82.23
CA ASN A 663 45.67 -4.02 82.55
C ASN A 663 46.02 -4.15 84.04
N GLU A 664 45.19 -3.70 84.98
CA GLU A 664 45.47 -3.87 86.40
C GLU A 664 44.23 -4.30 87.18
N SER A 665 44.10 -5.60 87.46
CA SER A 665 43.69 -6.12 88.79
C SER A 665 43.10 -7.54 88.73
N TYR A 666 43.88 -8.54 89.21
CA TYR A 666 43.33 -9.76 89.83
C TYR A 666 44.27 -10.23 90.95
N GLY A 667 43.73 -10.46 92.16
CA GLY A 667 44.54 -10.92 93.31
C GLY A 667 43.78 -11.35 94.57
N LYS A 668 42.81 -12.26 94.42
CA LYS A 668 42.36 -13.37 95.31
C LYS A 668 42.48 -13.30 96.86
N ALA A 669 41.34 -13.66 97.49
CA ALA A 669 41.12 -14.70 98.55
C ALA A 669 41.80 -14.54 99.95
N ASN A 670 41.40 -15.14 101.08
CA ASN A 670 40.38 -16.13 101.47
C ASN A 670 40.25 -16.08 103.02
N ASP A 671 39.11 -16.53 103.57
CA ASP A 671 38.88 -17.28 104.83
C ASP A 671 40.00 -17.28 105.91
N GLU A 672 39.80 -17.02 107.20
CA GLU A 672 38.74 -17.57 108.06
C GLU A 672 38.80 -16.90 109.46
N LEU A 673 37.72 -16.19 109.78
CA LEU A 673 37.10 -15.94 111.08
C LEU A 673 37.86 -16.37 112.37
N THR A 674 38.00 -15.41 113.30
CA THR A 674 38.02 -15.59 114.78
C THR A 674 39.27 -16.12 115.48
N MET A 675 40.31 -15.27 115.59
CA MET A 675 41.12 -15.12 116.83
C MET A 675 41.32 -13.64 117.20
N THR A 676 40.19 -12.95 117.17
CA THR A 676 40.00 -11.51 117.04
C THR A 676 39.88 -10.79 118.39
N ILE A 677 40.83 -10.94 119.32
CA ILE A 677 40.80 -10.16 120.58
C ILE A 677 42.13 -9.48 120.93
N SER A 678 43.28 -10.04 120.55
CA SER A 678 44.58 -9.42 120.83
C SER A 678 44.97 -8.31 119.83
N GLU A 679 44.35 -8.29 118.66
CA GLU A 679 44.63 -7.29 117.62
C GLU A 679 43.71 -6.06 117.74
N ILE A 680 42.69 -6.06 118.62
CA ILE A 680 41.70 -4.96 118.74
C ILE A 680 42.35 -3.58 118.98
N GLU A 681 43.54 -3.55 119.57
CA GLU A 681 44.27 -2.31 119.85
C GLU A 681 45.08 -1.78 118.64
N ASP A 682 45.61 -2.68 117.80
CA ASP A 682 46.20 -2.33 116.50
C ASP A 682 45.12 -2.11 115.42
N ILE A 683 43.99 -2.83 115.53
CA ILE A 683 42.77 -2.63 114.74
C ILE A 683 42.24 -1.23 114.96
N ARG A 684 42.34 -0.57 116.12
CA ARG A 684 41.88 0.84 116.26
C ARG A 684 42.67 1.83 115.40
N LYS A 685 43.97 1.60 115.20
CA LYS A 685 44.81 2.42 114.30
C LYS A 685 44.64 2.04 112.83
N GLN A 686 44.38 0.75 112.56
CA GLN A 686 43.96 0.33 111.23
C GLN A 686 42.52 0.78 110.93
N LEU A 687 41.63 0.95 111.92
CA LEU A 687 40.24 1.39 111.77
C LEU A 687 40.18 2.81 111.24
N THR A 688 41.06 3.70 111.74
CA THR A 688 41.16 5.07 111.21
C THR A 688 41.68 5.13 109.78
N LYS A 689 42.58 4.21 109.38
CA LYS A 689 43.06 4.10 107.98
C LYS A 689 42.03 3.41 107.08
N LEU A 690 41.34 2.40 107.60
CA LEU A 690 40.24 1.71 106.94
C LEU A 690 38.99 2.59 106.87
N GLU A 691 38.80 3.58 107.75
CA GLU A 691 37.73 4.58 107.64
C GLU A 691 38.04 5.62 106.56
N GLU A 692 39.32 5.98 106.38
CA GLU A 692 39.77 6.78 105.23
C GLU A 692 39.69 5.99 103.92
N GLU A 693 40.05 4.70 103.92
CA GLU A 693 39.88 3.81 102.76
C GLU A 693 38.41 3.48 102.50
N LYS A 694 37.57 3.36 103.53
CA LYS A 694 36.11 3.19 103.40
C LYS A 694 35.42 4.45 102.90
N MET A 695 35.90 5.65 103.27
CA MET A 695 35.46 6.91 102.64
C MET A 695 35.84 6.92 101.17
N LYS A 696 37.08 6.55 100.80
CA LYS A 696 37.48 6.46 99.39
C LYS A 696 36.75 5.37 98.61
N ILE A 697 36.49 4.22 99.22
CA ILE A 697 35.69 3.16 98.61
C ILE A 697 34.23 3.58 98.51
N SER A 698 33.68 4.32 99.48
CA SER A 698 32.33 4.88 99.42
C SER A 698 32.20 5.97 98.35
N ASP A 699 33.22 6.80 98.19
CA ASP A 699 33.29 7.83 97.15
C ASP A 699 33.41 7.17 95.78
N ASN A 700 34.32 6.20 95.63
CA ASN A 700 34.46 5.40 94.40
C ASN A 700 33.21 4.57 94.11
N GLU A 701 32.51 4.01 95.11
CA GLU A 701 31.26 3.28 94.93
C GLU A 701 30.11 4.23 94.57
N SER A 702 30.15 5.48 95.03
CA SER A 702 29.21 6.53 94.61
C SER A 702 29.48 6.99 93.17
N GLU A 703 30.75 7.13 92.78
CA GLU A 703 31.18 7.46 91.42
C GLU A 703 30.84 6.31 90.47
N LEU A 704 31.11 5.06 90.85
CA LEU A 704 30.72 3.89 90.08
C LEU A 704 29.19 3.77 89.96
N LYS A 705 28.44 4.06 91.04
CA LYS A 705 26.97 4.06 90.96
C LYS A 705 26.46 5.17 90.04
N GLN A 706 27.10 6.34 90.04
CA GLN A 706 26.75 7.45 89.17
C GLN A 706 27.11 7.15 87.71
N GLU A 707 28.23 6.47 87.46
CA GLU A 707 28.65 6.01 86.14
C GLU A 707 27.77 4.85 85.64
N VAL A 708 27.39 3.91 86.50
CA VAL A 708 26.42 2.86 86.18
C VAL A 708 25.03 3.45 85.90
N GLU A 709 24.64 4.54 86.58
CA GLU A 709 23.37 5.22 86.32
C GLU A 709 23.41 6.01 85.01
N LEU A 710 24.54 6.66 84.69
CA LEU A 710 24.76 7.33 83.40
C LEU A 710 24.81 6.33 82.25
N LEU A 711 25.49 5.19 82.42
CA LEU A 711 25.51 4.11 81.44
C LEU A 711 24.13 3.48 81.26
N LYS A 712 23.34 3.35 82.32
CA LYS A 712 21.93 2.94 82.20
C LYS A 712 21.13 3.96 81.41
N GLU A 713 21.30 5.25 81.69
CA GLU A 713 20.60 6.33 80.98
C GLU A 713 20.99 6.36 79.49
N GLU A 714 22.26 6.15 79.16
CA GLU A 714 22.77 6.02 77.79
C GLU A 714 22.26 4.75 77.10
N LEU A 715 22.17 3.62 77.79
CA LEU A 715 21.61 2.37 77.27
C LEU A 715 20.10 2.47 77.06
N GLU A 716 19.40 3.23 77.91
CA GLU A 716 17.98 3.54 77.80
C GLU A 716 17.70 4.58 76.70
N GLU A 717 18.63 5.49 76.45
CA GLU A 717 18.62 6.40 75.31
C GLU A 717 18.91 5.68 73.99
N MET A 718 19.87 4.74 73.96
CA MET A 718 20.12 3.87 72.81
C MET A 718 18.93 2.94 72.54
N ARG A 719 18.24 2.46 73.59
CA ARG A 719 16.97 1.74 73.43
C ARG A 719 15.87 2.63 72.86
N ARG A 720 15.72 3.87 73.34
CA ARG A 720 14.78 4.84 72.77
C ARG A 720 15.10 5.15 71.30
N LYS A 721 16.37 5.28 70.95
CA LYS A 721 16.84 5.56 69.59
C LYS A 721 16.63 4.36 68.67
N ASN A 722 16.87 3.14 69.15
CA ASN A 722 16.54 1.92 68.40
C ASN A 722 15.03 1.72 68.25
N GLN A 723 14.22 2.09 69.25
CA GLN A 723 12.77 2.09 69.12
C GLN A 723 12.29 3.11 68.09
N CYS A 724 12.83 4.33 68.12
CA CYS A 724 12.55 5.37 67.13
C CYS A 724 12.92 4.92 65.72
N ASN A 725 14.12 4.34 65.54
CA ASN A 725 14.55 3.81 64.25
C ASN A 725 13.66 2.64 63.79
N GLN A 726 13.23 1.75 64.69
CA GLN A 726 12.27 0.68 64.36
C GLN A 726 10.93 1.25 63.90
N GLU A 727 10.46 2.33 64.51
CA GLU A 727 9.22 3.01 64.15
C GLU A 727 9.36 3.76 62.82
N ASP A 728 10.51 4.38 62.57
CA ASP A 728 10.85 5.03 61.29
C ASP A 728 10.94 4.01 60.16
N PHE A 729 11.61 2.86 60.35
CA PHE A 729 11.63 1.77 59.37
C PHE A 729 10.23 1.19 59.13
N LYS A 730 9.38 1.15 60.15
CA LYS A 730 8.00 0.67 60.02
C LYS A 730 7.15 1.67 59.23
N ASN A 731 7.33 2.97 59.47
CA ASN A 731 6.69 4.04 58.70
C ASN A 731 7.19 4.04 57.24
N GLU A 732 8.49 3.86 57.01
CA GLU A 732 9.07 3.77 55.67
C GLU A 732 8.58 2.53 54.92
N LYS A 733 8.48 1.39 55.60
CA LYS A 733 7.86 0.18 55.06
C LYS A 733 6.39 0.40 54.72
N GLU A 734 5.61 1.06 55.58
CA GLU A 734 4.21 1.41 55.29
C GLU A 734 4.08 2.39 54.10
N ILE A 735 5.01 3.33 53.95
CA ILE A 735 5.05 4.26 52.80
C ILE A 735 5.37 3.50 51.51
N ILE A 736 6.33 2.57 51.55
CA ILE A 736 6.70 1.74 50.39
C ILE A 736 5.55 0.80 50.04
N GLU A 737 4.92 0.13 51.01
CA GLU A 737 3.74 -0.71 50.78
C GLU A 737 2.57 0.09 50.22
N LYS A 738 2.35 1.31 50.71
CA LYS A 738 1.33 2.22 50.19
C LYS A 738 1.63 2.64 48.75
N ASN A 739 2.86 3.06 48.44
CA ASN A 739 3.26 3.43 47.08
C ASN A 739 3.18 2.23 46.11
N LEU A 740 3.52 1.02 46.58
CA LEU A 740 3.39 -0.20 45.80
C LEU A 740 1.92 -0.53 45.56
N ASN A 741 1.05 -0.42 46.57
CA ASN A 741 -0.40 -0.59 46.41
C ASN A 741 -1.01 0.46 45.48
N ASP A 742 -0.57 1.72 45.56
CA ASP A 742 -0.99 2.80 44.66
C ASP A 742 -0.56 2.51 43.22
N SER A 743 0.63 1.92 43.03
CA SER A 743 1.12 1.48 41.71
C SER A 743 0.33 0.30 41.16
N VAL A 744 0.02 -0.69 42.02
CA VAL A 744 -0.80 -1.86 41.66
C VAL A 744 -2.23 -1.45 41.34
N THR A 745 -2.84 -0.53 42.09
CA THR A 745 -4.17 0.02 41.76
C THR A 745 -4.14 0.76 40.43
N LYS A 746 -3.08 1.52 40.14
CA LYS A 746 -2.93 2.20 38.85
C LYS A 746 -2.76 1.24 37.67
N ILE A 747 -2.07 0.12 37.87
CA ILE A 747 -1.99 -0.98 36.89
C ILE A 747 -3.38 -1.59 36.67
N ILE A 748 -4.13 -1.88 37.74
CA ILE A 748 -5.50 -2.42 37.64
C ILE A 748 -6.44 -1.44 36.93
N GLU A 749 -6.33 -0.13 37.19
CA GLU A 749 -7.09 0.90 36.49
C GLU A 749 -6.74 0.97 34.99
N LEU A 750 -5.47 0.83 34.63
CA LEU A 750 -5.03 0.76 33.23
C LEU A 750 -5.50 -0.52 32.53
N GLU A 751 -5.47 -1.66 33.21
CA GLU A 751 -6.04 -2.92 32.70
C GLU A 751 -7.55 -2.81 32.49
N GLN A 752 -8.27 -2.20 33.44
CA GLN A 752 -9.70 -1.93 33.30
C GLN A 752 -9.98 -0.94 32.15
N PHE A 753 -9.16 0.08 31.99
CA PHE A 753 -9.27 1.02 30.87
C PHE A 753 -9.02 0.33 29.52
N LEU A 754 -7.98 -0.49 29.41
CA LEU A 754 -7.70 -1.32 28.23
C LEU A 754 -8.83 -2.30 27.93
N ALA A 755 -9.37 -2.98 28.94
CA ALA A 755 -10.52 -3.87 28.78
C ALA A 755 -11.77 -3.11 28.30
N THR A 756 -12.00 -1.89 28.82
CA THR A 756 -13.10 -1.03 28.41
C THR A 756 -12.92 -0.57 26.96
N LYS A 757 -11.71 -0.15 26.57
CA LYS A 757 -11.38 0.23 25.20
C LYS A 757 -11.47 -0.93 24.22
N HIS A 758 -11.07 -2.13 24.63
CA HIS A 758 -11.24 -3.34 23.84
C HIS A 758 -12.73 -3.67 23.65
N ALA A 759 -13.55 -3.53 24.69
CA ALA A 759 -15.00 -3.72 24.59
C ALA A 759 -15.67 -2.66 23.67
N GLU A 760 -15.24 -1.40 23.74
CA GLU A 760 -15.68 -0.33 22.82
C GLU A 760 -15.27 -0.65 21.37
N SER A 761 -14.01 -1.05 21.15
CA SER A 761 -13.52 -1.47 19.82
C SER A 761 -14.30 -2.65 19.26
N GLN A 762 -14.65 -3.62 20.10
CA GLN A 762 -15.47 -4.76 19.70
C GLN A 762 -16.91 -4.34 19.41
N GLY A 763 -17.44 -3.35 20.13
CA GLY A 763 -18.72 -2.70 19.83
C GLY A 763 -18.72 -2.01 18.46
N TYR A 764 -17.66 -1.26 18.14
CA TYR A 764 -17.49 -0.63 16.82
C TYR A 764 -17.36 -1.68 15.71
N TYR A 765 -16.61 -2.75 15.95
CA TYR A 765 -16.48 -3.85 14.98
C TYR A 765 -17.83 -4.52 14.70
N ASN A 766 -18.63 -4.80 15.74
CA ASN A 766 -19.99 -5.34 15.56
C ASN A 766 -20.89 -4.35 14.81
N LYS A 767 -20.77 -3.04 15.08
CA LYS A 767 -21.53 -2.00 14.37
C LYS A 767 -21.14 -1.93 12.89
N ILE A 768 -19.86 -2.06 12.58
CA ILE A 768 -19.36 -2.14 11.20
C ILE A 768 -19.91 -3.40 10.53
N GLN A 769 -19.91 -4.56 11.20
CA GLN A 769 -20.50 -5.78 10.65
C GLN A 769 -22.01 -5.65 10.39
N GLU A 770 -22.76 -5.01 11.29
CA GLU A 770 -24.18 -4.69 11.06
C GLU A 770 -24.37 -3.80 9.83
N LEU A 771 -23.57 -2.73 9.68
CA LEU A 771 -23.65 -1.83 8.54
C LEU A 771 -23.26 -2.52 7.23
N VAL A 772 -22.23 -3.39 7.24
CA VAL A 772 -21.85 -4.21 6.08
C VAL A 772 -22.98 -5.16 5.69
N HIS A 773 -23.64 -5.78 6.68
CA HIS A 773 -24.81 -6.61 6.42
C HIS A 773 -25.99 -5.81 5.86
N GLU A 774 -26.26 -4.62 6.39
CA GLU A 774 -27.32 -3.73 5.89
C GLU A 774 -27.04 -3.23 4.47
N ILE A 775 -25.78 -2.95 4.13
CA ILE A 775 -25.35 -2.62 2.77
C ILE A 775 -25.58 -3.81 1.84
N ALA A 776 -25.17 -5.01 2.23
CA ALA A 776 -25.39 -6.22 1.42
C ALA A 776 -26.88 -6.49 1.15
N VAL A 777 -27.74 -6.31 2.16
CA VAL A 777 -29.20 -6.43 2.00
C VAL A 777 -29.76 -5.33 1.09
N ARG A 778 -29.26 -4.09 1.18
CA ARG A 778 -29.65 -3.00 0.27
C ARG A 778 -29.18 -3.24 -1.16
N GLU A 779 -27.98 -3.78 -1.37
CA GLU A 779 -27.48 -4.16 -2.69
C GLU A 779 -28.34 -5.27 -3.30
N GLU A 780 -28.75 -6.26 -2.51
CA GLU A 780 -29.66 -7.31 -2.97
C GLU A 780 -31.04 -6.75 -3.33
N LEU A 781 -31.58 -5.83 -2.52
CA LEU A 781 -32.82 -5.11 -2.83
C LEU A 781 -32.70 -4.28 -4.11
N LEU A 782 -31.61 -3.52 -4.29
CA LEU A 782 -31.34 -2.75 -5.51
C LEU A 782 -31.25 -3.66 -6.73
N LYS A 783 -30.58 -4.81 -6.61
CA LYS A 783 -30.50 -5.81 -7.68
C LYS A 783 -31.86 -6.38 -8.06
N THR A 784 -32.75 -6.61 -7.08
CA THR A 784 -34.14 -7.02 -7.39
C THR A 784 -34.92 -5.89 -8.07
N LYS A 785 -34.74 -4.63 -7.64
CA LYS A 785 -35.37 -3.46 -8.26
C LYS A 785 -34.88 -3.25 -9.69
N ASP A 786 -33.58 -3.35 -9.94
CA ASP A 786 -32.98 -3.24 -11.27
C ASP A 786 -33.50 -4.34 -12.19
N SER A 787 -33.63 -5.58 -11.69
CA SER A 787 -34.27 -6.68 -12.44
C SER A 787 -35.72 -6.35 -12.80
N THR A 788 -36.50 -5.77 -11.87
CA THR A 788 -37.87 -5.33 -12.18
C THR A 788 -37.92 -4.17 -13.18
N TYR A 789 -37.00 -3.20 -13.10
CA TYR A 789 -36.92 -2.10 -14.07
C TYR A 789 -36.49 -2.59 -15.44
N GLN A 790 -35.55 -3.52 -15.53
CA GLN A 790 -35.14 -4.14 -16.79
C GLN A 790 -36.30 -4.92 -17.41
N ASN A 791 -37.07 -5.67 -16.61
CA ASN A 791 -38.26 -6.39 -17.08
C ASN A 791 -39.36 -5.42 -17.58
N LEU A 792 -39.59 -4.32 -16.87
CA LEU A 792 -40.58 -3.31 -17.27
C LEU A 792 -40.12 -2.55 -18.52
N HIS A 793 -38.83 -2.21 -18.61
CA HIS A 793 -38.23 -1.56 -19.78
C HIS A 793 -38.29 -2.46 -21.01
N ALA A 794 -38.05 -3.77 -20.85
CA ALA A 794 -38.21 -4.75 -21.92
C ALA A 794 -39.66 -4.85 -22.42
N GLN A 795 -40.65 -4.79 -21.51
CA GLN A 795 -42.07 -4.71 -21.91
C GLN A 795 -42.39 -3.40 -22.64
N MET A 796 -41.79 -2.28 -22.20
CA MET A 796 -41.96 -0.98 -22.84
C MET A 796 -41.40 -0.97 -24.27
N CYS A 797 -40.19 -1.51 -24.46
CA CYS A 797 -39.58 -1.66 -25.79
C CYS A 797 -40.40 -2.57 -26.71
N TYR A 798 -40.94 -3.68 -26.18
CA TYR A 798 -41.84 -4.56 -26.93
C TYR A 798 -43.10 -3.81 -27.42
N LEU A 799 -43.73 -3.03 -26.54
CA LEU A 799 -44.91 -2.24 -26.90
C LEU A 799 -44.58 -1.12 -27.89
N GLU A 800 -43.41 -0.48 -27.78
CA GLU A 800 -42.94 0.54 -28.73
C GLU A 800 -42.65 -0.07 -30.12
N GLU A 801 -42.06 -1.26 -30.16
CA GLU A 801 -41.86 -2.02 -31.41
C GLU A 801 -43.18 -2.42 -32.06
N GLU A 802 -44.16 -2.86 -31.27
CA GLU A 802 -45.50 -3.20 -31.78
C GLU A 802 -46.20 -1.96 -32.35
N LYS A 803 -46.11 -0.82 -31.64
CA LYS A 803 -46.61 0.48 -32.10
C LYS A 803 -45.94 0.93 -33.40
N CYS A 804 -44.63 0.75 -33.54
CA CYS A 804 -43.90 1.07 -34.78
C CYS A 804 -44.35 0.17 -35.95
N LYS A 805 -44.59 -1.12 -35.69
CA LYS A 805 -45.14 -2.04 -36.71
C LYS A 805 -46.53 -1.60 -37.17
N TYR A 806 -47.43 -1.30 -36.24
CA TYR A 806 -48.76 -0.80 -36.59
C TYR A 806 -48.71 0.56 -37.31
N GLN A 807 -47.80 1.46 -36.93
CA GLN A 807 -47.61 2.73 -37.65
C GLN A 807 -47.07 2.51 -39.07
N SER A 808 -46.13 1.59 -39.25
CA SER A 808 -45.60 1.23 -40.57
C SER A 808 -46.66 0.57 -41.45
N GLU A 809 -47.49 -0.31 -40.91
CA GLU A 809 -48.59 -0.93 -41.65
C GLU A 809 -49.66 0.08 -42.02
N LEU A 810 -49.97 1.01 -41.12
CA LEU A 810 -50.90 2.11 -41.37
C LEU A 810 -50.36 3.07 -42.43
N GLY A 811 -49.05 3.37 -42.40
CA GLY A 811 -48.36 4.13 -43.46
C GLY A 811 -48.41 3.41 -44.81
N ARG A 812 -48.09 2.12 -44.85
CA ARG A 812 -48.19 1.30 -46.06
C ARG A 812 -49.62 1.24 -46.61
N LEU A 813 -50.62 1.14 -45.73
CA LEU A 813 -52.02 1.11 -46.14
C LEU A 813 -52.49 2.46 -46.69
N LYS A 814 -52.05 3.57 -46.08
CA LYS A 814 -52.29 4.92 -46.60
C LYS A 814 -51.66 5.11 -47.98
N GLU A 815 -50.41 4.71 -48.16
CA GLU A 815 -49.71 4.79 -49.44
C GLU A 815 -50.41 3.96 -50.52
N HIS A 816 -50.80 2.73 -50.18
CA HIS A 816 -51.54 1.88 -51.10
C HIS A 816 -52.92 2.47 -51.46
N LEU A 817 -53.62 3.11 -50.51
CA LEU A 817 -54.86 3.83 -50.79
C LEU A 817 -54.62 5.02 -51.72
N LEU A 818 -53.57 5.80 -51.47
CA LEU A 818 -53.17 6.94 -52.30
C LEU A 818 -52.89 6.48 -53.73
N VAL A 819 -52.12 5.41 -53.92
CA VAL A 819 -51.82 4.84 -55.25
C VAL A 819 -53.10 4.37 -55.96
N ILE A 820 -54.06 3.78 -55.25
CA ILE A 820 -55.36 3.41 -55.84
C ILE A 820 -56.17 4.66 -56.22
N GLU A 821 -56.18 5.69 -55.38
CA GLU A 821 -56.86 6.96 -55.68
C GLU A 821 -56.21 7.66 -56.88
N GLU A 822 -54.88 7.69 -56.96
CA GLU A 822 -54.13 8.20 -58.11
C GLU A 822 -54.41 7.40 -59.38
N GLN A 823 -54.45 6.07 -59.29
CA GLN A 823 -54.74 5.22 -60.44
C GLN A 823 -56.19 5.37 -60.92
N THR A 824 -57.15 5.47 -59.99
CA THR A 824 -58.57 5.67 -60.34
C THR A 824 -58.83 7.06 -60.91
N THR A 825 -58.18 8.10 -60.37
CA THR A 825 -58.26 9.46 -60.95
C THR A 825 -57.58 9.54 -62.31
N ALA A 826 -56.42 8.90 -62.50
CA ALA A 826 -55.76 8.79 -63.80
C ALA A 826 -56.63 8.05 -64.84
N ASP A 827 -57.27 6.94 -64.44
CA ASP A 827 -58.19 6.20 -65.31
C ASP A 827 -59.45 7.02 -65.66
N GLN A 828 -59.95 7.82 -64.72
CA GLN A 828 -61.08 8.73 -64.95
C GLN A 828 -60.71 9.84 -65.95
N ILE A 829 -59.54 10.46 -65.79
CA ILE A 829 -59.02 11.46 -66.75
C ILE A 829 -58.84 10.83 -68.13
N ALA A 830 -58.25 9.63 -68.21
CA ALA A 830 -58.07 8.93 -69.48
C ALA A 830 -59.42 8.56 -70.16
N ALA A 831 -60.47 8.31 -69.37
CA ALA A 831 -61.81 8.09 -69.89
C ALA A 831 -62.46 9.39 -70.42
N GLU A 832 -62.31 10.50 -69.70
CA GLU A 832 -62.75 11.82 -70.14
C GLU A 832 -62.03 12.26 -71.41
N ASP A 833 -60.72 12.03 -71.52
CA ASP A 833 -59.95 12.33 -72.74
C ASP A 833 -60.47 11.54 -73.95
N ARG A 834 -60.78 10.24 -73.78
CA ARG A 834 -61.41 9.44 -74.85
C ARG A 834 -62.79 9.97 -75.22
N GLU A 835 -63.58 10.40 -74.25
CA GLU A 835 -64.91 10.97 -74.49
C GLU A 835 -64.81 12.30 -75.26
N THR A 836 -63.89 13.19 -74.86
CA THR A 836 -63.69 14.47 -75.55
C THR A 836 -63.15 14.27 -76.97
N GLU A 837 -62.31 13.27 -77.21
CA GLU A 837 -61.84 12.92 -78.56
C GLU A 837 -62.99 12.41 -79.45
N LEU A 838 -63.88 11.57 -78.90
CA LEU A 838 -65.09 11.11 -79.61
C LEU A 838 -66.06 12.26 -79.89
N ARG A 839 -66.27 13.16 -78.92
CA ARG A 839 -67.08 14.38 -79.11
C ARG A 839 -66.50 15.29 -80.19
N LYS A 840 -65.17 15.46 -80.24
CA LYS A 840 -64.48 16.19 -81.31
C LYS A 840 -64.66 15.53 -82.68
N LYS A 841 -64.55 14.20 -82.78
CA LYS A 841 -64.81 13.45 -84.03
C LYS A 841 -66.26 13.59 -84.49
N ILE A 842 -67.24 13.56 -83.57
CA ILE A 842 -68.65 13.79 -83.89
C ILE A 842 -68.87 15.21 -84.41
N GLN A 843 -68.32 16.24 -83.75
CA GLN A 843 -68.43 17.62 -84.23
C GLN A 843 -67.78 17.83 -85.60
N GLN A 844 -66.65 17.18 -85.89
CA GLN A 844 -66.03 17.24 -87.22
C GLN A 844 -66.92 16.59 -88.29
N LEU A 845 -67.55 15.45 -87.98
CA LEU A 845 -68.49 14.80 -88.90
C LEU A 845 -69.77 15.61 -89.12
N GLU A 846 -70.26 16.33 -88.10
CA GLU A 846 -71.38 17.27 -88.21
C GLU A 846 -71.02 18.53 -89.02
N ARG A 847 -69.78 19.03 -88.88
CA ARG A 847 -69.28 20.18 -89.62
C ARG A 847 -69.11 19.88 -91.11
N ILE A 848 -68.53 18.72 -91.44
CA ILE A 848 -68.41 18.23 -92.84
C ILE A 848 -69.81 18.01 -93.47
N LYS A 849 -70.82 17.65 -92.67
CA LYS A 849 -72.21 17.52 -93.13
C LYS A 849 -72.89 18.88 -93.41
N MET A 850 -72.50 19.95 -92.71
CA MET A 850 -73.04 21.30 -92.92
C MET A 850 -72.31 22.08 -94.03
N GLU A 851 -71.01 21.86 -94.24
CA GLU A 851 -70.19 22.56 -95.25
C GLU A 851 -70.43 22.11 -96.72
N ASN A 852 -71.33 21.14 -96.95
CA ASN A 852 -71.60 20.59 -98.28
C ASN A 852 -72.79 21.25 -99.04
N LYS A 853 -73.22 22.44 -98.62
CA LYS A 853 -74.19 23.26 -99.35
C LYS A 853 -73.78 24.74 -99.32
N ASP A 854 -73.40 25.23 -100.50
CA ASP A 854 -73.42 26.62 -100.92
C ASP A 854 -72.27 27.55 -100.47
N SER A 855 -71.33 27.77 -101.42
CA SER A 855 -70.68 29.06 -101.76
C SER A 855 -69.16 28.96 -101.93
N VAL A 856 -68.71 28.41 -103.06
CA VAL A 856 -67.29 28.25 -103.44
C VAL A 856 -66.64 29.59 -103.90
N VAL A 857 -67.43 30.67 -103.99
CA VAL A 857 -67.03 32.05 -104.35
C VAL A 857 -66.08 32.73 -103.33
N GLU A 858 -66.66 33.03 -102.16
CA GLU A 858 -66.11 33.89 -101.11
C GLU A 858 -65.08 33.17 -100.20
N ILE A 859 -65.14 31.83 -100.16
CA ILE A 859 -64.22 31.02 -99.37
C ILE A 859 -62.78 31.14 -99.89
N GLN A 860 -62.57 31.35 -101.19
CA GLN A 860 -61.23 31.38 -101.79
C GLN A 860 -60.39 32.58 -101.30
N ASP A 861 -61.01 33.75 -101.13
CA ASP A 861 -60.31 34.97 -100.71
C ASP A 861 -60.10 35.02 -99.18
N GLU A 862 -60.98 34.39 -98.40
CA GLU A 862 -60.79 34.21 -96.96
C GLU A 862 -59.81 33.07 -96.63
N LEU A 863 -59.78 32.00 -97.44
CA LEU A 863 -58.77 30.93 -97.34
C LEU A 863 -57.37 31.50 -97.56
N ASN A 864 -57.16 32.36 -98.55
CA ASN A 864 -55.84 32.94 -98.81
C ASN A 864 -55.33 33.81 -97.66
N ARG A 865 -56.22 34.50 -96.92
CA ARG A 865 -55.84 35.22 -95.69
C ARG A 865 -55.53 34.27 -94.53
N LYS A 866 -56.39 33.28 -94.28
CA LYS A 866 -56.15 32.26 -93.25
C LYS A 866 -54.91 31.41 -93.53
N VAL A 867 -54.59 31.13 -94.80
CA VAL A 867 -53.37 30.42 -95.19
C VAL A 867 -52.14 31.24 -94.85
N ASN A 868 -52.15 32.56 -95.08
CA ASN A 868 -51.03 33.43 -94.69
C ASN A 868 -50.90 33.53 -93.16
N ASP A 869 -51.99 33.71 -92.42
CA ASP A 869 -51.97 33.78 -90.96
C ASP A 869 -51.49 32.46 -90.33
N LEU A 870 -51.99 31.32 -90.83
CA LEU A 870 -51.52 29.99 -90.40
C LEU A 870 -50.07 29.74 -90.81
N THR A 871 -49.60 30.30 -91.91
CA THR A 871 -48.17 30.19 -92.30
C THR A 871 -47.30 30.95 -91.30
N THR A 872 -47.72 32.15 -90.87
CA THR A 872 -46.99 32.91 -89.84
C THR A 872 -47.04 32.24 -88.46
N GLU A 873 -48.15 31.62 -88.09
CA GLU A 873 -48.28 30.86 -86.84
C GLU A 873 -47.43 29.58 -86.87
N ILE A 874 -47.35 28.90 -88.02
CA ILE A 874 -46.43 27.76 -88.22
C ILE A 874 -44.97 28.21 -88.13
N GLU A 875 -44.62 29.39 -88.63
CA GLU A 875 -43.25 29.95 -88.51
C GLU A 875 -42.90 30.21 -87.03
N MET A 876 -43.80 30.85 -86.26
CA MET A 876 -43.61 31.07 -84.82
C MET A 876 -43.57 29.75 -84.03
N LEU A 877 -44.41 28.78 -84.35
CA LEU A 877 -44.40 27.46 -83.71
C LEU A 877 -43.14 26.66 -84.04
N LYS A 878 -42.57 26.81 -85.25
CA LYS A 878 -41.27 26.23 -85.58
C LYS A 878 -40.14 26.87 -84.80
N GLU A 879 -40.20 28.19 -84.59
CA GLU A 879 -39.23 28.91 -83.77
C GLU A 879 -39.33 28.50 -82.30
N HIS A 880 -40.55 28.44 -81.74
CA HIS A 880 -40.78 27.92 -80.39
C HIS A 880 -40.35 26.45 -80.24
N LYS A 881 -40.62 25.61 -81.24
CA LYS A 881 -40.12 24.23 -81.27
C LYS A 881 -38.59 24.19 -81.27
N SER A 882 -37.92 25.06 -82.03
CA SER A 882 -36.46 25.13 -82.05
C SER A 882 -35.89 25.58 -80.70
N ILE A 883 -36.57 26.49 -79.99
CA ILE A 883 -36.17 26.93 -78.64
C ILE A 883 -36.35 25.78 -77.64
N LEU A 884 -37.48 25.09 -77.66
CA LEU A 884 -37.75 23.93 -76.81
C LEU A 884 -36.80 22.76 -77.10
N GLU A 885 -36.44 22.51 -78.35
CA GLU A 885 -35.44 21.49 -78.71
C GLU A 885 -34.04 21.86 -78.20
N ALA A 886 -33.69 23.15 -78.19
CA ALA A 886 -32.44 23.63 -77.61
C ALA A 886 -32.43 23.51 -76.08
N GLU A 887 -33.52 23.87 -75.40
CA GLU A 887 -33.69 23.69 -73.95
C GLU A 887 -33.68 22.21 -73.55
N LEU A 888 -34.33 21.34 -74.34
CA LEU A 888 -34.32 19.90 -74.09
C LEU A 888 -32.92 19.29 -74.32
N MET A 889 -32.17 19.76 -75.31
CA MET A 889 -30.76 19.37 -75.46
C MET A 889 -29.89 19.85 -74.30
N ALA A 890 -30.10 21.07 -73.80
CA ALA A 890 -29.37 21.60 -72.65
C ALA A 890 -29.67 20.78 -71.38
N ALA A 891 -30.94 20.55 -71.07
CA ALA A 891 -31.37 19.73 -69.93
C ALA A 891 -30.86 18.28 -70.04
N ASN A 892 -30.83 17.70 -71.25
CA ASN A 892 -30.27 16.36 -71.47
C ASN A 892 -28.73 16.35 -71.34
N GLY A 893 -28.05 17.46 -71.65
CA GLY A 893 -26.63 17.65 -71.39
C GLY A 893 -26.32 17.71 -69.88
N GLU A 894 -27.12 18.46 -69.13
CA GLU A 894 -27.03 18.53 -67.66
C GLU A 894 -27.34 17.19 -67.01
N LEU A 895 -28.36 16.46 -67.47
CA LEU A 895 -28.68 15.11 -67.00
C LEU A 895 -27.53 14.12 -67.27
N LYS A 896 -26.89 14.20 -68.44
CA LYS A 896 -25.70 13.39 -68.75
C LYS A 896 -24.51 13.75 -67.85
N GLY A 897 -24.30 15.03 -67.57
CA GLY A 897 -23.29 15.49 -66.61
C GLY A 897 -23.56 14.98 -65.20
N ALA A 898 -24.81 15.06 -64.74
CA ALA A 898 -25.24 14.53 -63.46
C ALA A 898 -25.06 13.00 -63.36
N ASN A 899 -25.39 12.25 -64.43
CA ASN A 899 -25.17 10.81 -64.48
C ASN A 899 -23.67 10.44 -64.46
N LEU A 900 -22.82 11.20 -65.13
CA LEU A 900 -21.37 10.96 -65.10
C LEU A 900 -20.78 11.22 -63.70
N ASN A 901 -21.26 12.27 -63.02
CA ASN A 901 -20.89 12.55 -61.64
C ASN A 901 -21.39 11.47 -60.69
N LEU A 902 -22.61 10.95 -60.90
CA LEU A 902 -23.16 9.84 -60.11
C LEU A 902 -22.33 8.57 -60.28
N VAL A 903 -21.93 8.21 -61.50
CA VAL A 903 -21.03 7.07 -61.76
C VAL A 903 -19.66 7.27 -61.11
N THR A 904 -19.13 8.49 -61.14
CA THR A 904 -17.85 8.82 -60.49
C THR A 904 -17.95 8.67 -58.97
N LEU A 905 -19.05 9.12 -58.36
CA LEU A 905 -19.32 8.93 -56.93
C LEU A 905 -19.56 7.46 -56.57
N GLN A 906 -20.23 6.69 -57.44
CA GLN A 906 -20.40 5.25 -57.25
C GLN A 906 -19.06 4.51 -57.24
N ASN A 907 -18.14 4.85 -58.15
CA ASN A 907 -16.81 4.27 -58.15
C ASN A 907 -16.01 4.68 -56.91
N ALA A 908 -16.08 5.94 -56.49
CA ALA A 908 -15.42 6.40 -55.26
C ALA A 908 -15.97 5.70 -54.00
N LEU A 909 -17.28 5.46 -53.94
CA LEU A 909 -17.89 4.67 -52.86
C LEU A 909 -17.47 3.20 -52.91
N GLN A 910 -17.31 2.63 -54.11
CA GLN A 910 -16.84 1.25 -54.27
C GLN A 910 -15.37 1.11 -53.84
N ASP A 911 -14.52 2.06 -54.20
CA ASP A 911 -13.11 2.10 -53.77
C ASP A 911 -13.01 2.29 -52.24
N LEU A 912 -13.81 3.19 -51.67
CA LEU A 912 -13.88 3.38 -50.20
C LEU A 912 -14.35 2.10 -49.48
N THR A 913 -15.33 1.39 -50.05
CA THR A 913 -15.80 0.13 -49.48
C THR A 913 -14.72 -0.95 -49.54
N ALA A 914 -13.95 -1.01 -50.64
CA ALA A 914 -12.83 -1.95 -50.78
C ALA A 914 -11.68 -1.64 -49.80
N ASP A 915 -11.36 -0.36 -49.59
CA ASP A 915 -10.36 0.07 -48.61
C ASP A 915 -10.81 -0.27 -47.17
N GLN A 916 -12.10 -0.04 -46.85
CA GLN A 916 -12.69 -0.46 -45.57
C GLN A 916 -12.59 -1.99 -45.36
N GLU A 917 -12.85 -2.81 -46.38
CA GLU A 917 -12.68 -4.26 -46.28
C GLU A 917 -11.23 -4.69 -46.01
N ILE A 918 -10.26 -4.00 -46.61
CA ILE A 918 -8.83 -4.23 -46.37
C ILE A 918 -8.45 -3.89 -44.93
N ASP A 919 -8.94 -2.77 -44.41
CA ASP A 919 -8.63 -2.33 -43.05
C ASP A 919 -9.34 -3.17 -41.98
N ILE A 920 -10.61 -3.56 -42.20
CA ILE A 920 -11.31 -4.55 -41.37
C ILE A 920 -10.51 -5.85 -41.29
N LYS A 921 -9.91 -6.30 -42.40
CA LYS A 921 -9.08 -7.50 -42.42
C LYS A 921 -7.79 -7.32 -41.61
N LYS A 922 -7.10 -6.18 -41.72
CA LYS A 922 -5.91 -5.88 -40.91
C LYS A 922 -6.23 -5.86 -39.41
N TYR A 923 -7.31 -5.21 -39.00
CA TYR A 923 -7.72 -5.17 -37.59
C TYR A 923 -8.11 -6.55 -37.09
N LYS A 924 -8.77 -7.37 -37.90
CA LYS A 924 -9.08 -8.76 -37.55
C LYS A 924 -7.83 -9.61 -37.32
N ASP A 925 -6.79 -9.42 -38.12
CA ASP A 925 -5.52 -10.12 -37.96
C ASP A 925 -4.77 -9.62 -36.69
N GLN A 926 -4.81 -8.31 -36.39
CA GLN A 926 -4.26 -7.76 -35.15
C GLN A 926 -4.99 -8.25 -33.90
N ILE A 927 -6.33 -8.26 -33.92
CA ILE A 927 -7.14 -8.80 -32.82
C ILE A 927 -6.79 -10.28 -32.60
N SER A 928 -6.64 -11.06 -33.67
CA SER A 928 -6.24 -12.47 -33.56
C SER A 928 -4.84 -12.63 -32.94
N SER A 929 -3.90 -11.70 -33.21
CA SER A 929 -2.59 -11.67 -32.56
C SER A 929 -2.70 -11.37 -31.06
N PHE A 930 -3.46 -10.34 -30.67
CA PHE A 930 -3.66 -9.98 -29.28
C PHE A 930 -4.41 -11.07 -28.49
N GLU A 931 -5.39 -11.74 -29.10
CA GLU A 931 -6.05 -12.89 -28.47
C GLU A 931 -5.08 -14.04 -28.19
N ASN A 932 -4.12 -14.28 -29.08
CA ASN A 932 -3.08 -15.29 -28.86
C ASN A 932 -2.09 -14.87 -27.76
N GLU A 933 -1.77 -13.58 -27.66
CA GLU A 933 -0.92 -13.05 -26.59
C GLU A 933 -1.63 -13.10 -25.23
N ILE A 934 -2.90 -12.71 -25.16
CA ILE A 934 -3.74 -12.84 -23.97
C ILE A 934 -3.83 -14.31 -23.53
N LYS A 935 -3.99 -15.26 -24.47
CA LYS A 935 -3.96 -16.70 -24.16
C LYS A 935 -2.61 -17.14 -23.58
N LYS A 936 -1.48 -16.66 -24.12
CA LYS A 936 -0.15 -16.94 -23.57
C LYS A 936 0.02 -16.37 -22.16
N LEU A 937 -0.43 -15.14 -21.93
CA LEU A 937 -0.38 -14.51 -20.61
C LEU A 937 -1.27 -15.24 -19.60
N HIS A 938 -2.47 -15.69 -20.01
CA HIS A 938 -3.34 -16.52 -19.17
C HIS A 938 -2.65 -17.83 -18.76
N LEU A 939 -2.02 -18.53 -19.71
CA LEU A 939 -1.26 -19.74 -19.41
C LEU A 939 -0.10 -19.45 -18.45
N SER A 940 0.62 -18.34 -18.62
CA SER A 940 1.69 -17.93 -17.70
C SER A 940 1.19 -17.61 -16.29
N ILE A 941 0.03 -16.96 -16.17
CA ILE A 941 -0.61 -16.67 -14.87
C ILE A 941 -1.06 -17.97 -14.20
N GLU A 942 -1.61 -18.91 -14.98
CA GLU A 942 -2.02 -20.21 -14.46
C GLU A 942 -0.82 -21.03 -13.95
N ASP A 943 0.30 -21.02 -14.67
CA ASP A 943 1.54 -21.65 -14.22
C ASP A 943 2.12 -20.97 -12.97
N MET A 944 2.11 -19.63 -12.89
CA MET A 944 2.52 -18.90 -11.68
C MET A 944 1.62 -19.22 -10.48
N ASN A 945 0.32 -19.36 -10.69
CA ASN A 945 -0.61 -19.78 -9.65
C ASN A 945 -0.36 -21.22 -9.18
N ARG A 946 0.01 -22.13 -10.08
CA ARG A 946 0.41 -23.50 -9.72
C ARG A 946 1.69 -23.50 -8.88
N ILE A 947 2.69 -22.69 -9.25
CA ILE A 947 3.93 -22.53 -8.47
C ILE A 947 3.64 -21.95 -7.09
N LYS A 948 2.79 -20.91 -7.01
CA LYS A 948 2.37 -20.31 -5.74
C LYS A 948 1.69 -21.33 -4.83
N GLN A 949 0.75 -22.11 -5.36
CA GLN A 949 0.08 -23.17 -4.59
C GLN A 949 1.04 -24.25 -4.11
N ALA A 950 2.07 -24.61 -4.90
CA ALA A 950 3.11 -25.53 -4.46
C ALA A 950 3.94 -24.95 -3.32
N SER A 951 4.36 -23.68 -3.42
CA SER A 951 5.09 -22.98 -2.36
C SER A 951 4.27 -22.84 -1.07
N ASP A 952 2.97 -22.56 -1.17
CA ASP A 952 2.10 -22.46 -0.01
C ASP A 952 1.92 -23.83 0.68
N ARG A 953 1.91 -24.94 -0.08
CA ARG A 953 1.92 -26.30 0.50
C ARG A 953 3.24 -26.59 1.22
N GLU A 954 4.38 -26.27 0.61
CA GLU A 954 5.70 -26.43 1.25
C GLU A 954 5.82 -25.59 2.52
N LYS A 955 5.27 -24.37 2.55
CA LYS A 955 5.22 -23.55 3.79
C LYS A 955 4.38 -24.21 4.87
N ILE A 956 3.24 -24.80 4.53
CA ILE A 956 2.41 -25.54 5.49
C ILE A 956 3.17 -26.75 6.04
N GLU A 957 3.83 -27.53 5.19
CA GLU A 957 4.65 -28.67 5.59
C GLU A 957 5.84 -28.25 6.48
N LEU A 958 6.54 -27.17 6.14
CA LEU A 958 7.61 -26.61 6.97
C LEU A 958 7.11 -26.14 8.33
N ASN A 959 5.94 -25.49 8.37
CA ASN A 959 5.34 -25.08 9.63
C ASN A 959 4.95 -26.29 10.51
N GLU A 960 4.47 -27.37 9.89
CA GLU A 960 4.19 -28.62 10.61
C GLU A 960 5.48 -29.26 11.17
N ILE A 961 6.57 -29.25 10.40
CA ILE A 961 7.89 -29.68 10.87
C ILE A 961 8.38 -28.80 12.03
N ILE A 962 8.23 -27.48 11.95
CA ILE A 962 8.61 -26.54 13.02
C ILE A 962 7.80 -26.82 14.30
N ILE A 963 6.49 -27.05 14.19
CA ILE A 963 5.63 -27.40 15.33
C ILE A 963 6.10 -28.71 15.97
N ASN A 964 6.40 -29.73 15.16
CA ASN A 964 6.90 -31.01 15.66
C ASN A 964 8.29 -30.88 16.32
N LEU A 965 9.20 -30.06 15.77
CA LEU A 965 10.50 -29.78 16.37
C LEU A 965 10.36 -29.01 17.69
N LYS A 966 9.45 -28.03 17.77
CA LYS A 966 9.14 -27.33 19.02
C LYS A 966 8.61 -28.29 20.08
N LYS A 967 7.68 -29.17 19.71
CA LYS A 967 7.17 -30.20 20.62
C LYS A 967 8.28 -31.11 21.14
N ARG A 968 9.18 -31.56 20.26
CA ARG A 968 10.32 -32.40 20.64
C ARG A 968 11.34 -31.67 21.51
N LEU A 969 11.50 -30.36 21.30
CA LEU A 969 12.34 -29.53 22.14
C LEU A 969 11.73 -29.36 23.54
N GLU A 970 10.41 -29.18 23.63
CA GLU A 970 9.67 -29.16 24.89
C GLU A 970 9.79 -30.49 25.65
N GLU A 971 9.61 -31.62 24.97
CA GLU A 971 9.81 -32.96 25.55
C GLU A 971 11.24 -33.13 26.09
N ARG A 972 12.26 -32.66 25.35
CA ARG A 972 13.65 -32.71 25.83
C ARG A 972 13.93 -31.75 26.98
N ASN A 973 13.28 -30.60 27.01
CA ASN A 973 13.39 -29.66 28.13
C ASN A 973 12.78 -30.27 29.40
N GLN A 974 11.67 -31.00 29.26
CA GLN A 974 11.08 -31.77 30.36
C GLN A 974 12.01 -32.90 30.82
N ASP A 975 12.60 -33.67 29.89
CA ASP A 975 13.59 -34.71 30.24
C ASP A 975 14.79 -34.12 30.98
N ILE A 976 15.26 -32.92 30.60
CA ILE A 976 16.35 -32.20 31.28
C ILE A 976 15.92 -31.81 32.70
N ASN A 977 14.74 -31.23 32.87
CA ASN A 977 14.22 -30.88 34.19
C ASN A 977 14.08 -32.12 35.09
N ASP A 978 13.61 -33.24 34.55
CA ASP A 978 13.48 -34.50 35.28
C ASP A 978 14.86 -35.08 35.67
N LEU A 979 15.87 -34.94 34.81
CA LEU A 979 17.25 -35.33 35.09
C LEU A 979 17.91 -34.40 36.12
N GLU A 980 17.65 -33.09 36.05
CA GLU A 980 18.11 -32.11 37.04
C GLU A 980 17.51 -32.42 38.42
N MET A 981 16.22 -32.76 38.48
CA MET A 981 15.57 -33.21 39.71
C MET A 981 16.19 -34.50 40.25
N GLN A 982 16.48 -35.49 39.39
CA GLN A 982 17.19 -36.71 39.80
C GLN A 982 18.62 -36.44 40.28
N LEU A 983 19.34 -35.51 39.66
CA LEU A 983 20.67 -35.09 40.09
C LEU A 983 20.62 -34.38 41.44
N GLN A 984 19.59 -33.56 41.67
CA GLN A 984 19.35 -32.92 42.95
C GLN A 984 19.02 -33.94 44.05
N ASP A 985 18.21 -34.95 43.74
CA ASP A 985 17.92 -36.06 44.66
C ASP A 985 19.17 -36.88 45.00
N ILE A 986 20.00 -37.19 44.00
CA ILE A 986 21.30 -37.86 44.22
C ILE A 986 22.24 -36.97 45.03
N HIS A 987 22.25 -35.66 44.80
CA HIS A 987 23.05 -34.72 45.60
C HIS A 987 22.60 -34.72 47.05
N ASN A 988 21.29 -34.64 47.28
CA ASN A 988 20.67 -34.70 48.61
C ASN A 988 20.93 -36.05 49.31
N GLU A 989 20.90 -37.18 48.59
CA GLU A 989 21.23 -38.50 49.13
C GLU A 989 22.74 -38.63 49.44
N ARG A 990 23.61 -38.12 48.57
CA ARG A 990 25.06 -38.10 48.79
C ARG A 990 25.45 -37.20 49.96
N GLU A 991 24.76 -36.08 50.11
CA GLU A 991 24.93 -35.14 51.21
C GLU A 991 24.47 -35.77 52.52
N LYS A 992 23.33 -36.47 52.54
CA LYS A 992 22.87 -37.30 53.67
C LYS A 992 23.84 -38.44 54.02
N LEU A 993 24.46 -39.07 53.02
CA LEU A 993 25.49 -40.11 53.23
C LEU A 993 26.81 -39.52 53.74
N SER A 994 27.18 -38.31 53.31
CA SER A 994 28.37 -37.61 53.78
C SER A 994 28.23 -37.10 55.22
N THR A 995 27.04 -36.59 55.57
CA THR A 995 26.73 -36.09 56.92
C THR A 995 26.56 -37.22 57.94
N MET A 996 26.14 -38.42 57.53
CA MET A 996 26.14 -39.61 58.41
C MET A 996 27.53 -40.26 58.61
N SER A 997 28.56 -39.92 57.83
CA SER A 997 29.88 -40.57 57.95
C SER A 997 30.89 -39.86 58.88
N HIS A 998 30.56 -38.66 59.37
CA HIS A 998 31.51 -37.84 60.15
C HIS A 998 31.21 -37.76 61.65
N VAL A 999 30.18 -38.46 62.16
CA VAL A 999 29.89 -38.54 63.60
C VAL A 999 30.15 -39.96 64.10
N SER A 1000 31.41 -40.29 64.41
CA SER A 1000 31.84 -41.24 65.47
C SER A 1000 33.32 -41.60 65.33
N GLY A 1001 34.16 -41.01 66.17
CA GLY A 1001 35.55 -41.44 66.36
C GLY A 1001 35.68 -42.69 67.25
N HIS A 1002 36.76 -43.42 67.00
CA HIS A 1002 37.49 -44.33 67.91
C HIS A 1002 36.80 -45.64 68.40
N SER A 1003 37.25 -46.77 67.86
CA SER A 1003 38.16 -47.71 68.56
C SER A 1003 38.25 -49.08 67.86
N SER A 1004 39.44 -49.67 67.93
CA SER A 1004 39.77 -51.11 67.97
C SER A 1004 38.93 -52.18 67.23
N HIS A 1005 39.68 -53.06 66.57
CA HIS A 1005 39.43 -54.50 66.38
C HIS A 1005 38.45 -54.97 65.29
N ALA A 1006 39.06 -55.67 64.31
CA ALA A 1006 38.74 -57.00 63.82
C ALA A 1006 37.30 -57.35 63.37
N ASP A 1007 37.24 -57.90 62.15
CA ASP A 1007 36.36 -58.99 61.73
C ASP A 1007 34.85 -58.82 61.93
N LEU A 1008 34.13 -58.53 60.84
CA LEU A 1008 33.07 -59.42 60.30
C LEU A 1008 32.43 -58.83 59.03
N SER A 1009 32.99 -59.27 57.91
CA SER A 1009 32.38 -59.69 56.65
C SER A 1009 30.88 -59.46 56.33
N ASN A 1010 30.68 -59.19 55.04
CA ASN A 1010 29.66 -59.76 54.15
C ASN A 1010 28.21 -59.31 54.32
N PHE A 1011 27.68 -58.56 53.35
CA PHE A 1011 26.80 -59.14 52.31
C PHE A 1011 26.63 -58.19 51.11
N GLY A 1012 27.25 -58.56 49.98
CA GLY A 1012 26.70 -58.42 48.62
C GLY A 1012 26.91 -57.13 47.85
N VAL A 1013 27.92 -57.08 46.95
CA VAL A 1013 27.83 -56.87 45.48
C VAL A 1013 29.22 -57.21 44.88
N PRO A 1014 29.34 -57.93 43.74
CA PRO A 1014 30.56 -58.65 43.37
C PRO A 1014 31.63 -57.80 42.66
N SER A 1015 32.89 -58.16 42.91
CA SER A 1015 34.10 -57.61 42.33
C SER A 1015 34.08 -57.58 40.79
N THR A 1016 34.45 -56.44 40.22
CA THR A 1016 35.00 -56.38 38.85
C THR A 1016 36.48 -56.00 38.93
N TYR A 1017 37.28 -56.75 38.19
CA TYR A 1017 38.74 -56.83 38.23
C TYR A 1017 39.43 -55.46 38.07
N LYS A 1018 40.34 -55.11 39.01
CA LYS A 1018 41.35 -54.07 38.75
C LYS A 1018 42.45 -54.68 37.89
N ILE A 1019 42.57 -54.23 36.65
CA ILE A 1019 43.67 -54.58 35.74
C ILE A 1019 44.89 -53.78 36.20
N ASP A 1020 46.02 -54.46 36.38
CA ASP A 1020 47.27 -53.87 36.84
C ASP A 1020 47.77 -52.80 35.84
N ASP A 1021 48.12 -51.62 36.33
CA ASP A 1021 48.43 -50.42 35.53
C ASP A 1021 49.65 -50.65 34.63
N SER A 1022 50.55 -51.53 35.07
CA SER A 1022 51.66 -52.11 34.29
C SER A 1022 51.18 -52.80 33.00
N THR A 1023 50.10 -53.57 33.07
CA THR A 1023 49.54 -54.32 31.94
C THR A 1023 48.82 -53.38 30.97
N LEU A 1024 48.16 -52.36 31.49
CA LEU A 1024 47.50 -51.31 30.69
C LEU A 1024 48.53 -50.51 29.90
N ARG A 1025 49.61 -50.07 30.55
CA ARG A 1025 50.73 -49.37 29.91
C ARG A 1025 51.35 -50.21 28.80
N GLN A 1026 51.52 -51.52 29.03
CA GLN A 1026 52.12 -52.42 28.04
C GLN A 1026 51.19 -52.67 26.84
N LEU A 1027 49.87 -52.72 27.04
CA LEU A 1027 48.88 -52.79 25.96
C LEU A 1027 48.82 -51.50 25.14
N PHE A 1028 48.87 -50.32 25.78
CA PHE A 1028 48.95 -49.04 25.08
C PHE A 1028 50.26 -48.87 24.31
N LEU A 1029 51.41 -49.22 24.90
CA LEU A 1029 52.68 -49.22 24.17
C LEU A 1029 52.67 -50.21 23.00
N SER A 1030 52.08 -51.40 23.17
CA SER A 1030 51.94 -52.37 22.09
C SER A 1030 51.04 -51.86 20.96
N TYR A 1031 50.01 -51.07 21.27
CA TYR A 1031 49.17 -50.42 20.26
C TYR A 1031 49.93 -49.32 19.48
N PHE A 1032 50.70 -48.47 20.16
CA PHE A 1032 51.45 -47.39 19.49
C PHE A 1032 52.68 -47.88 18.71
N LEU A 1033 53.27 -49.01 19.13
CA LEU A 1033 54.47 -49.59 18.50
C LEU A 1033 54.18 -50.71 17.49
N ALA A 1034 52.95 -51.22 17.40
CA ALA A 1034 52.59 -52.22 16.40
C ALA A 1034 52.47 -51.61 14.99
N ASP A 1035 52.73 -52.42 13.96
CA ASP A 1035 52.46 -52.05 12.56
C ASP A 1035 50.95 -51.79 12.36
N ASP A 1036 50.61 -50.89 11.44
CA ASP A 1036 49.23 -50.40 11.23
C ASP A 1036 48.21 -51.53 10.99
N ASP A 1037 48.65 -52.66 10.46
CA ASP A 1037 47.85 -53.84 10.17
C ASP A 1037 47.38 -54.60 11.44
N LYS A 1038 48.09 -54.43 12.57
CA LYS A 1038 47.84 -55.14 13.84
C LYS A 1038 47.21 -54.26 14.92
N LYS A 1039 47.27 -52.94 14.76
CA LYS A 1039 46.56 -51.97 15.61
C LYS A 1039 45.06 -52.26 15.77
N PRO A 1040 44.29 -52.62 14.73
CA PRO A 1040 42.87 -52.91 14.89
C PRO A 1040 42.59 -54.12 15.81
N GLU A 1041 43.39 -55.18 15.71
CA GLU A 1041 43.28 -56.34 16.61
C GLU A 1041 43.62 -55.99 18.06
N ILE A 1042 44.66 -55.16 18.27
CA ILE A 1042 45.08 -54.71 19.61
C ILE A 1042 44.04 -53.75 20.22
N ALA A 1043 43.37 -52.90 19.42
CA ALA A 1043 42.28 -52.04 19.87
C ALA A 1043 41.04 -52.83 20.30
N ILE A 1044 40.70 -53.91 19.58
CA ILE A 1044 39.61 -54.82 19.97
C ILE A 1044 39.98 -55.53 21.27
N LEU A 1045 41.23 -55.96 21.44
CA LEU A 1045 41.71 -56.56 22.68
C LEU A 1045 41.64 -55.58 23.87
N LEU A 1046 42.09 -54.34 23.69
CA LEU A 1046 41.97 -53.25 24.67
C LEU A 1046 40.50 -53.01 25.04
N SER A 1047 39.59 -52.98 24.06
CA SER A 1047 38.17 -52.76 24.32
C SER A 1047 37.51 -53.90 25.11
N SER A 1048 37.98 -55.14 24.90
CA SER A 1048 37.50 -56.34 25.60
C SER A 1048 38.02 -56.41 27.03
N ILE A 1049 39.31 -56.07 27.23
CA ILE A 1049 39.96 -56.09 28.54
C ILE A 1049 39.46 -54.94 29.43
N LEU A 1050 39.28 -53.73 28.88
CA LEU A 1050 38.73 -52.57 29.59
C LEU A 1050 37.21 -52.63 29.82
N ASN A 1051 36.56 -53.73 29.42
CA ASN A 1051 35.16 -54.02 29.70
C ASN A 1051 34.16 -53.00 29.11
N TYR A 1052 34.47 -52.40 27.95
CA TYR A 1052 33.54 -51.51 27.24
C TYR A 1052 32.21 -52.20 26.91
N SER A 1053 31.13 -51.44 26.74
CA SER A 1053 29.80 -51.99 26.42
C SER A 1053 29.82 -52.77 25.09
N ALA A 1054 28.90 -53.72 24.91
CA ALA A 1054 28.84 -54.52 23.68
C ALA A 1054 28.65 -53.65 22.42
N GLU A 1055 27.94 -52.53 22.57
CA GLU A 1055 27.70 -51.56 21.50
C GLU A 1055 28.97 -50.79 21.13
N ASP A 1056 29.78 -50.41 22.11
CA ASP A 1056 31.05 -49.69 21.89
C ASP A 1056 32.12 -50.62 21.30
N ARG A 1057 32.13 -51.91 21.68
CA ARG A 1057 32.98 -52.92 21.05
C ARG A 1057 32.64 -53.12 19.58
N GLU A 1058 31.35 -53.08 19.23
CA GLU A 1058 30.91 -53.20 17.84
C GLU A 1058 31.27 -51.95 17.02
N LYS A 1059 31.15 -50.75 17.61
CA LYS A 1059 31.62 -49.49 17.00
C LYS A 1059 33.15 -49.49 16.78
N ILE A 1060 33.93 -49.95 17.75
CA ILE A 1060 35.39 -50.08 17.63
C ILE A 1060 35.76 -51.15 16.60
N ASN A 1061 35.07 -52.29 16.56
CA ASN A 1061 35.31 -53.35 15.57
C ASN A 1061 34.98 -52.89 14.14
N ASN A 1062 33.86 -52.16 13.97
CA ASN A 1062 33.48 -51.57 12.69
C ASN A 1062 34.49 -50.51 12.24
N HIS A 1063 34.99 -49.67 13.16
CA HIS A 1063 35.99 -48.65 12.86
C HIS A 1063 37.38 -49.26 12.58
N ALA A 1064 37.75 -50.34 13.28
CA ALA A 1064 38.97 -51.11 13.09
C ALA A 1064 39.00 -51.85 11.74
N MET A 1065 37.85 -52.41 11.31
CA MET A 1065 37.67 -53.01 9.99
C MET A 1065 37.67 -51.99 8.84
N VAL A 1066 37.21 -50.75 9.10
CA VAL A 1066 37.25 -49.66 8.11
C VAL A 1066 38.66 -49.07 7.96
N LEU A 1067 39.48 -49.08 9.01
CA LEU A 1067 40.87 -48.59 8.97
C LEU A 1067 41.82 -49.50 8.17
N SER A 1068 41.51 -50.80 8.03
CA SER A 1068 42.32 -51.71 7.19
C SER A 1068 42.08 -51.54 5.69
N ASN A 1069 40.97 -50.89 5.31
CA ASN A 1069 40.60 -50.63 3.92
C ASN A 1069 40.52 -49.12 3.62
N GLN A 1070 41.69 -48.52 3.38
CA GLN A 1070 41.92 -47.30 2.58
C GLN A 1070 41.39 -45.94 3.11
N LYS A 1071 42.35 -45.13 3.56
CA LYS A 1071 42.44 -43.65 3.60
C LYS A 1071 41.30 -42.85 2.93
N ARG A 1072 40.38 -42.25 3.73
CA ARG A 1072 39.82 -40.87 3.57
C ARG A 1072 38.75 -40.54 4.64
N GLY A 1073 39.04 -39.51 5.46
CA GLY A 1073 38.11 -38.49 5.98
C GLY A 1073 36.89 -38.87 6.83
N TRP A 1074 37.00 -38.68 8.15
CA TRP A 1074 35.98 -38.77 9.21
C TRP A 1074 34.73 -37.85 9.12
N ILE A 1075 34.60 -36.98 8.10
CA ILE A 1075 33.52 -35.97 8.04
C ILE A 1075 32.24 -36.52 7.38
N ALA A 1076 32.29 -37.69 6.73
CA ALA A 1076 31.14 -38.24 6.01
C ALA A 1076 30.10 -38.95 6.90
N SER A 1077 30.38 -39.19 8.18
CA SER A 1077 29.53 -39.97 9.09
C SER A 1077 28.49 -39.13 9.86
N ILE A 1078 28.59 -37.80 9.84
CA ILE A 1078 27.72 -36.92 10.66
C ILE A 1078 26.49 -36.41 9.87
N LEU A 1079 26.49 -36.50 8.53
CA LEU A 1079 25.38 -35.96 7.71
C LEU A 1079 24.33 -36.99 7.24
N LEU A 1080 24.35 -38.23 7.75
CA LEU A 1080 23.37 -39.24 7.39
C LEU A 1080 22.83 -39.96 8.63
N SER A 1081 21.66 -39.52 9.11
CA SER A 1081 20.81 -40.31 10.00
C SER A 1081 19.74 -41.03 9.17
N PRO A 1082 19.28 -42.23 9.57
CA PRO A 1082 18.61 -43.17 8.68
C PRO A 1082 17.09 -43.08 8.78
N ASN A 1083 16.36 -43.05 7.66
CA ASN A 1083 15.19 -43.90 7.51
C ASN A 1083 14.66 -43.99 6.07
N SER A 1084 14.00 -45.13 5.82
CA SER A 1084 13.09 -45.49 4.73
C SER A 1084 13.68 -46.09 3.43
N GLN A 1085 13.31 -47.35 3.26
CA GLN A 1085 13.59 -48.28 2.18
C GLN A 1085 12.81 -47.90 0.90
N SER A 1086 13.42 -48.08 -0.28
CA SER A 1086 12.84 -48.91 -1.35
C SER A 1086 13.75 -48.98 -2.59
N SER A 1087 13.96 -50.23 -3.04
CA SER A 1087 14.18 -50.69 -4.42
C SER A 1087 15.26 -50.05 -5.30
N GLY A 1088 16.33 -50.83 -5.53
CA GLY A 1088 16.59 -51.32 -6.89
C GLY A 1088 17.64 -50.60 -7.75
N THR A 1089 18.76 -51.31 -7.95
CA THR A 1089 19.66 -51.30 -9.13
C THR A 1089 20.78 -50.26 -9.23
N SER A 1090 21.97 -50.69 -8.78
CA SER A 1090 23.21 -50.88 -9.58
C SER A 1090 23.77 -49.74 -10.46
N HIS A 1091 24.91 -49.21 -9.97
CA HIS A 1091 26.09 -48.67 -10.68
C HIS A 1091 26.02 -47.31 -11.42
N HIS A 1092 26.55 -46.26 -10.77
CA HIS A 1092 27.84 -45.66 -11.17
C HIS A 1092 28.41 -44.77 -10.05
N ASN A 1093 29.64 -45.09 -9.60
CA ASN A 1093 30.44 -44.23 -8.74
C ASN A 1093 30.78 -42.95 -9.51
N THR A 1094 30.20 -41.82 -9.10
CA THR A 1094 30.56 -40.48 -9.57
C THR A 1094 31.11 -39.69 -8.39
N SER A 1095 32.29 -39.09 -8.57
CA SER A 1095 33.01 -38.34 -7.54
C SER A 1095 32.20 -37.10 -7.13
N LEU A 1096 32.25 -36.67 -5.86
CA LEU A 1096 31.56 -35.48 -5.37
C LEU A 1096 31.89 -34.22 -6.19
N THR A 1097 33.11 -34.12 -6.72
CA THR A 1097 33.51 -33.06 -7.65
C THR A 1097 32.77 -33.14 -8.98
N GLU A 1098 32.47 -34.35 -9.46
CA GLU A 1098 31.68 -34.58 -10.67
C GLU A 1098 30.19 -34.30 -10.43
N GLN A 1099 29.67 -34.53 -9.22
CA GLN A 1099 28.33 -34.09 -8.83
C GLN A 1099 28.24 -32.57 -8.65
N PHE A 1100 29.28 -31.91 -8.12
CA PHE A 1100 29.33 -30.46 -8.01
C PHE A 1100 29.48 -29.78 -9.38
N VAL A 1101 30.27 -30.37 -10.27
CA VAL A 1101 30.37 -29.95 -11.68
C VAL A 1101 29.07 -30.25 -12.42
N ARG A 1102 28.39 -31.38 -12.18
CA ARG A 1102 27.05 -31.64 -12.75
C ARG A 1102 25.97 -30.75 -12.18
N PHE A 1103 26.09 -30.32 -10.92
CA PHE A 1103 25.19 -29.36 -10.30
C PHE A 1103 25.38 -27.97 -10.93
N LEU A 1104 26.64 -27.53 -11.09
CA LEU A 1104 26.97 -26.29 -11.81
C LEU A 1104 26.64 -26.37 -13.31
N GLU A 1105 26.77 -27.52 -13.96
CA GLU A 1105 26.35 -27.77 -15.35
C GLU A 1105 24.82 -27.90 -15.50
N ASN A 1106 24.10 -28.26 -14.44
CA ASN A 1106 22.64 -28.32 -14.43
C ASN A 1106 22.01 -26.97 -14.08
N GLU A 1107 22.65 -26.12 -13.27
CA GLU A 1107 22.21 -24.75 -13.03
C GLU A 1107 22.67 -23.76 -14.12
N SER A 1108 23.79 -24.01 -14.81
CA SER A 1108 24.26 -23.14 -15.92
C SER A 1108 23.59 -23.41 -17.26
N LYS A 1109 22.76 -24.46 -17.38
CA LYS A 1109 21.90 -24.68 -18.56
C LYS A 1109 20.56 -24.01 -18.35
N VAL A 1110 20.52 -22.72 -18.70
CA VAL A 1110 19.31 -22.09 -19.23
C VAL A 1110 18.75 -23.01 -20.31
N LYS A 1111 17.54 -23.55 -20.12
CA LYS A 1111 16.78 -24.19 -21.19
C LYS A 1111 16.41 -23.12 -22.21
N LYS A 1112 17.32 -22.88 -23.16
CA LYS A 1112 16.96 -22.63 -24.55
C LYS A 1112 16.32 -23.92 -25.08
N ASN A 1113 15.00 -23.95 -25.18
CA ASN A 1113 14.38 -24.69 -26.27
C ASN A 1113 14.35 -23.77 -27.48
N SER A 1114 15.36 -23.94 -28.31
CA SER A 1114 15.44 -23.51 -29.70
C SER A 1114 14.41 -24.27 -30.56
N ILE A 1115 13.69 -23.57 -31.42
CA ILE A 1115 13.40 -24.06 -32.78
C ILE A 1115 14.38 -23.38 -33.73
N ALA A 1116 14.94 -24.23 -34.59
CA ALA A 1116 16.14 -24.04 -35.39
C ALA A 1116 16.01 -23.04 -36.55
N VAL A 1117 17.14 -22.43 -36.92
CA VAL A 1117 17.47 -22.11 -38.30
C VAL A 1117 18.92 -22.54 -38.53
N SER A 1118 19.11 -23.52 -39.41
CA SER A 1118 20.40 -23.83 -40.02
C SER A 1118 20.60 -22.98 -41.28
N GLU A 1119 21.86 -22.61 -41.51
CA GLU A 1119 22.40 -21.79 -42.59
C GLU A 1119 22.15 -22.34 -44.02
N MET A 1120 22.00 -21.41 -44.98
CA MET A 1120 22.65 -21.49 -46.30
C MET A 1120 23.08 -20.07 -46.76
N SER A 1121 24.40 -19.82 -46.67
CA SER A 1121 25.28 -19.13 -47.65
C SER A 1121 24.70 -18.11 -48.66
N ASN A 1122 25.21 -16.86 -48.65
CA ASN A 1122 26.21 -16.42 -49.63
C ASN A 1122 26.68 -14.96 -49.43
N GLU A 1123 27.96 -14.74 -49.74
CA GLU A 1123 28.76 -13.52 -49.72
C GLU A 1123 28.20 -12.35 -50.56
N SER A 1124 28.41 -11.10 -50.12
CA SER A 1124 29.37 -10.15 -50.74
C SER A 1124 28.99 -8.67 -50.57
N LYS A 1125 29.98 -7.92 -50.04
CA LYS A 1125 30.44 -6.58 -50.42
C LYS A 1125 29.77 -5.31 -49.83
N MET A 1126 30.60 -4.71 -48.97
CA MET A 1126 31.21 -3.37 -49.09
C MET A 1126 30.42 -2.09 -48.78
N ALA A 1127 31.17 -1.22 -48.09
CA ALA A 1127 31.08 0.23 -47.92
C ALA A 1127 30.07 0.70 -46.86
N GLN A 1128 30.43 1.11 -45.64
CA GLN A 1128 31.44 2.10 -45.20
C GLN A 1128 30.99 3.55 -45.45
N LEU A 1129 31.10 4.35 -44.38
CA LEU A 1129 31.02 5.82 -44.26
C LEU A 1129 29.63 6.41 -44.01
N ASP A 1130 29.46 7.53 -43.32
CA ASP A 1130 30.21 8.31 -42.32
C ASP A 1130 29.29 9.51 -42.05
N MET A 1131 29.15 9.92 -40.80
CA MET A 1131 28.33 11.06 -40.41
C MET A 1131 29.19 12.32 -40.51
N GLY A 1132 28.94 13.15 -41.53
CA GLY A 1132 29.65 14.41 -41.72
C GLY A 1132 28.81 15.49 -42.40
N ILE A 1133 28.53 16.55 -41.65
CA ILE A 1133 27.96 17.83 -42.09
C ILE A 1133 29.00 18.60 -42.93
N THR A 1134 28.59 19.31 -43.99
CA THR A 1134 29.05 20.68 -44.37
C THR A 1134 28.34 21.23 -45.61
N THR A 1135 28.21 22.55 -45.62
CA THR A 1135 27.41 23.42 -46.49
C THR A 1135 28.26 24.02 -47.66
N PRO A 1136 27.85 25.04 -48.46
CA PRO A 1136 27.97 24.99 -49.92
C PRO A 1136 28.95 26.05 -50.52
N THR A 1137 29.47 25.84 -51.74
CA THR A 1137 29.85 26.96 -52.64
C THR A 1137 29.92 26.53 -54.12
N THR A 1138 29.30 27.35 -54.96
CA THR A 1138 29.20 27.47 -56.44
C THR A 1138 30.55 27.57 -57.20
N PRO A 1139 30.63 27.79 -58.54
CA PRO A 1139 29.70 27.55 -59.68
C PRO A 1139 30.39 26.92 -60.94
N LEU A 1140 29.63 26.52 -61.99
CA LEU A 1140 29.83 26.80 -63.44
C LEU A 1140 29.34 25.69 -64.41
N GLN A 1141 28.56 26.16 -65.41
CA GLN A 1141 28.54 25.77 -66.83
C GLN A 1141 28.27 24.31 -67.27
N ASN A 1142 27.09 24.05 -67.83
CA ASN A 1142 26.81 24.02 -69.29
C ASN A 1142 25.65 23.06 -69.66
N TYR A 1143 24.69 23.62 -70.41
CA TYR A 1143 23.69 23.01 -71.31
C TYR A 1143 24.30 21.97 -72.31
N PRO A 1144 23.52 21.31 -73.22
CA PRO A 1144 22.06 21.00 -73.26
C PRO A 1144 21.71 19.58 -73.81
N SER A 1145 20.40 19.28 -73.90
CA SER A 1145 19.71 18.49 -74.96
C SER A 1145 19.97 16.96 -74.98
N THR A 1146 19.02 16.05 -75.26
CA THR A 1146 17.98 15.95 -76.31
C THR A 1146 16.96 14.85 -75.93
N SER A 1147 15.68 15.02 -76.29
CA SER A 1147 14.68 13.94 -76.51
C SER A 1147 15.04 13.09 -77.76
N PRO A 1148 14.18 12.24 -78.39
CA PRO A 1148 12.93 11.53 -78.00
C PRO A 1148 12.93 10.04 -78.49
N LEU A 1149 11.83 9.28 -78.28
CA LEU A 1149 11.19 8.32 -79.22
C LEU A 1149 10.22 7.39 -78.44
N THR A 1150 8.90 7.59 -78.47
CA THR A 1150 7.89 6.92 -79.34
C THR A 1150 8.07 5.43 -79.57
N GLU A 1151 7.09 4.64 -79.10
CA GLU A 1151 6.57 3.52 -79.87
C GLU A 1151 5.06 3.35 -79.64
N VAL A 1152 4.37 3.06 -80.75
CA VAL A 1152 2.92 3.02 -80.99
C VAL A 1152 2.55 1.56 -81.23
N LEU A 1153 1.31 1.16 -80.88
CA LEU A 1153 0.36 0.31 -81.65
C LEU A 1153 -0.82 -0.04 -80.70
N LYS A 1154 -2.05 0.47 -80.93
CA LYS A 1154 -3.15 -0.12 -81.75
C LYS A 1154 -3.42 -1.59 -81.38
N GLU A 1155 -4.61 -2.08 -81.10
CA GLU A 1155 -5.96 -1.92 -81.67
C GLU A 1155 -6.84 -2.89 -80.81
N LYS A 1156 -8.10 -2.68 -80.46
CA LYS A 1156 -9.28 -2.85 -81.33
C LYS A 1156 -10.57 -2.68 -80.52
N GLU A 1157 -11.56 -2.10 -81.20
CA GLU A 1157 -12.97 -1.99 -80.83
C GLU A 1157 -13.73 -3.33 -80.92
N SER A 1158 -14.80 -3.51 -80.14
CA SER A 1158 -16.18 -3.63 -80.66
C SER A 1158 -17.17 -4.10 -79.58
N ASN A 1159 -18.24 -3.32 -79.44
CA ASN A 1159 -19.65 -3.68 -79.18
C ASN A 1159 -19.97 -5.03 -78.52
N CYS A 1160 -20.61 -4.96 -77.35
CA CYS A 1160 -21.97 -5.47 -77.15
C CYS A 1160 -22.70 -4.61 -76.12
#